data_AF-A0AA89CDR9-F1
#
_entry.id   AF-A0AA89CDR9-F1
#
_cell.length_a   1.000
_cell.length_b   1.000
_cell.length_c   1.000
_cell.angle_alpha   90.00
_cell.angle_beta   90.00
_cell.angle_gamma   90.00
#
_symmetry.space_group_name_H-M   'P 1'
#
loop_
_entity.id
_entity.type
_entity.pdbx_description
1 polymer ?
#
loop_
_entity_poly.entity_id
_entity_poly.type
_entity_poly.pdbx_seq_one_letter_code
_entity_poly.pdbx_strand_id
1 'polypeptide(L)'
;MFDFNALRLTWGIPFLVDLSGAKMLASEDRPATRVYLVDVRLLPGWYMIELRTSGHAAQLRARIRLPSEPSAATLAMTLGARQVSKRLVHLPTRGKIEIEIDFDDPVADRIEAFRLVRVTSRFAYLRIMTKLKALHPRYKPCGDDYDLADSQRERGDLAQAWRDYCCLFEESEQLVGYQDWIRHFDTPSRDTYKIMQDSLHRFTASPVFAIGMEVSGVPSPHWETAIRSVAAQIYPNWQLLIVDQRPGSERTDLIPRDLRADARIRVIPDHASADEHSTLDRALAESGNWVVFLGQDDVLPRHGLYVVADAIDRRPDIDLLYSDEDYIDVNGVRHSPRFKSDWDEDLMLSSDLFSGLAIYRAAVFALSGGRDRRHGAASRYDMTLRCLAHTSRDRIVHIPRVLYHNRAEPESIQDPVARRDSRDARRLAVVRHLARAGIQATVSSTAYGHHVRYPVPEQAPLVTIVIPTRNGFSLLSRCVDSIISKTHYRAFEILIVDNGSDDPDTLDYMARLAVDHGVRILRDDRPFNYSALNNRAVEIARGEFVALVNNDVEIIDGGWLDEVMGQALRPEVGIVGVKLLYTNGSVQHAGVIVGLSGCADHLHRGLGRDEPGYQARAVTTQSLSAVTGACLVVRRSLYRQLGGLNETDLAVAFNDVDFCLRVRQAGYTVLWTPHAVLYHHESATRGQDDTAEKMARAAREIDYMRRQWHDMIANDPAYNPNLSLHRFDCQLAWPPRVASLRRLALRASGTTAD
;
A
#
# COMPACT_ATOMS: atom_id res chain seq x y z
N MET A 1 41.30 -8.01 13.50
CA MET A 1 42.23 -8.48 14.54
C MET A 1 41.43 -9.41 15.43
N PHE A 2 41.61 -10.73 15.25
CA PHE A 2 40.93 -11.75 16.04
C PHE A 2 41.60 -11.81 17.42
N ASP A 3 40.78 -11.87 18.47
CA ASP A 3 41.26 -12.17 19.82
C ASP A 3 41.69 -13.65 19.84
N PHE A 4 42.98 -13.91 20.05
CA PHE A 4 43.54 -15.27 20.06
C PHE A 4 43.07 -16.11 21.27
N ASN A 5 42.34 -15.51 22.22
CA ASN A 5 41.65 -16.21 23.31
C ASN A 5 40.14 -16.44 23.05
N ALA A 6 39.67 -16.25 21.81
CA ALA A 6 38.25 -16.40 21.48
C ALA A 6 37.79 -17.86 21.52
N LEU A 7 36.88 -18.17 22.45
CA LEU A 7 36.10 -19.42 22.45
C LEU A 7 35.44 -19.59 21.07
N ARG A 8 35.81 -20.67 20.36
CA ARG A 8 35.26 -21.05 19.05
C ARG A 8 34.58 -22.41 19.20
N LEU A 9 33.25 -22.42 19.17
CA LEU A 9 32.46 -23.66 19.16
C LEU A 9 32.07 -23.96 17.72
N THR A 10 32.24 -25.21 17.28
CA THR A 10 31.88 -25.68 15.94
C THR A 10 31.11 -26.99 16.01
N TRP A 11 30.32 -27.27 14.98
CA TRP A 11 29.61 -28.54 14.80
C TRP A 11 30.51 -29.77 14.98
N GLY A 12 30.02 -30.82 15.64
CA GLY A 12 30.78 -32.05 15.94
C GLY A 12 31.50 -32.07 17.29
N ILE A 13 31.39 -31.01 18.09
CA ILE A 13 31.89 -30.91 19.47
C ILE A 13 30.66 -30.91 20.41
N PRO A 14 30.64 -31.58 21.58
CA PRO A 14 29.41 -31.93 22.36
C PRO A 14 28.68 -30.75 23.04
N PHE A 15 28.67 -29.57 22.44
CA PHE A 15 28.20 -28.32 23.04
C PHE A 15 26.88 -27.81 22.48
N LEU A 16 26.36 -28.36 21.37
CA LEU A 16 25.01 -28.04 20.88
C LEU A 16 24.14 -29.29 21.02
N VAL A 17 23.17 -29.24 21.93
CA VAL A 17 22.31 -30.38 22.29
C VAL A 17 20.92 -30.14 21.72
N ASP A 18 20.42 -31.09 20.94
CA ASP A 18 19.03 -31.11 20.49
C ASP A 18 18.13 -31.55 21.66
N LEU A 19 17.28 -30.65 22.15
CA LEU A 19 16.36 -30.89 23.27
C LEU A 19 14.97 -31.37 22.81
N SER A 20 14.76 -31.51 21.50
CA SER A 20 13.44 -31.75 20.89
C SER A 20 12.85 -33.13 21.23
N GLY A 21 13.64 -34.04 21.80
CA GLY A 21 13.17 -35.35 22.28
C GLY A 21 12.29 -35.31 23.55
N ALA A 22 12.15 -34.17 24.23
CA ALA A 22 11.47 -34.07 25.53
C ALA A 22 10.11 -33.33 25.52
N LYS A 23 9.75 -32.61 24.44
CA LYS A 23 8.45 -31.90 24.30
C LYS A 23 8.04 -31.75 22.83
N MET A 24 7.45 -32.80 22.24
CA MET A 24 6.58 -32.62 21.08
C MET A 24 5.15 -32.40 21.57
N LEU A 25 4.70 -31.15 21.65
CA LEU A 25 3.29 -30.81 21.78
C LEU A 25 2.86 -30.21 20.45
N ALA A 26 2.16 -31.01 19.65
CA ALA A 26 1.43 -30.52 18.48
C ALA A 26 0.09 -29.94 18.95
N SER A 27 -0.15 -28.67 18.67
CA SER A 27 -1.51 -28.12 18.54
C SER A 27 -1.72 -27.83 17.06
N GLU A 28 -2.92 -28.12 16.53
CA GLU A 28 -3.25 -28.16 15.09
C GLU A 28 -3.04 -26.84 14.29
N ASP A 29 -2.55 -25.76 14.92
CA ASP A 29 -2.41 -24.42 14.30
C ASP A 29 -1.01 -23.78 14.44
N ARG A 30 0.07 -24.53 14.76
CA ARG A 30 1.45 -23.98 14.80
C ARG A 30 2.47 -24.89 14.10
N PRO A 31 3.48 -24.30 13.41
CA PRO A 31 4.58 -25.06 12.84
C PRO A 31 5.34 -25.81 13.94
N ALA A 32 5.86 -26.99 13.61
CA ALA A 32 6.57 -27.81 14.57
C ALA A 32 7.97 -27.23 14.86
N THR A 33 8.26 -27.04 16.13
CA THR A 33 9.46 -26.31 16.58
C THR A 33 10.50 -27.26 17.17
N ARG A 34 11.77 -27.10 16.77
CA ARG A 34 12.93 -27.75 17.42
C ARG A 34 13.69 -26.77 18.30
N VAL A 35 14.22 -27.25 19.43
CA VAL A 35 15.00 -26.44 20.38
C VAL A 35 16.40 -27.02 20.55
N TYR A 36 17.41 -26.19 20.33
CA TYR A 36 18.82 -26.52 20.53
C TYR A 36 19.40 -25.71 21.68
N LEU A 37 20.11 -26.36 22.59
CA LEU A 37 20.82 -25.72 23.69
C LEU A 37 22.31 -25.67 23.41
N VAL A 38 22.90 -24.47 23.48
CA VAL A 38 24.36 -24.32 23.58
C VAL A 38 24.76 -24.63 25.01
N ASP A 39 25.12 -25.89 25.28
CA ASP A 39 25.40 -26.44 26.60
C ASP A 39 26.80 -26.05 27.13
N VAL A 40 27.10 -24.75 27.06
CA VAL A 40 28.32 -24.13 27.58
C VAL A 40 27.93 -22.83 28.27
N ARG A 41 28.43 -22.60 29.50
CA ARG A 41 28.24 -21.33 30.20
C ARG A 41 29.14 -20.25 29.60
N LEU A 42 28.57 -19.43 28.72
CA LEU A 42 29.24 -18.32 28.06
C LEU A 42 29.41 -17.12 29.00
N LEU A 43 30.52 -16.40 28.85
CA LEU A 43 30.78 -15.16 29.59
C LEU A 43 30.02 -13.98 28.96
N PRO A 44 29.80 -12.88 29.71
CA PRO A 44 29.25 -11.66 29.12
C PRO A 44 30.09 -11.14 27.94
N GLY A 45 29.41 -10.56 26.96
CA GLY A 45 30.03 -9.93 25.78
C GLY A 45 29.40 -10.32 24.45
N TRP A 46 30.09 -9.96 23.36
CA TRP A 46 29.61 -10.13 21.99
C TRP A 46 30.00 -11.48 21.40
N TYR A 47 29.06 -12.10 20.70
CA TYR A 47 29.27 -13.33 19.96
C TYR A 47 28.67 -13.25 18.56
N MET A 48 29.27 -13.96 17.61
CA MET A 48 28.72 -14.21 16.28
C MET A 48 28.26 -15.66 16.21
N ILE A 49 26.98 -15.85 15.87
CA ILE A 49 26.37 -17.14 15.57
C ILE A 49 26.36 -17.32 14.04
N GLU A 50 26.83 -18.46 13.55
CA GLU A 50 26.70 -18.90 12.15
C GLU A 50 25.94 -20.23 12.11
N LEU A 51 24.84 -20.31 11.36
CA LEU A 51 23.95 -21.47 11.26
C LEU A 51 23.70 -21.86 9.81
N ARG A 52 23.62 -23.16 9.52
CA ARG A 52 23.08 -23.71 8.26
C ARG A 52 22.17 -24.89 8.58
N THR A 53 21.04 -24.98 7.90
CA THR A 53 20.05 -26.06 8.04
C THR A 53 19.99 -26.94 6.79
N SER A 54 19.46 -28.16 6.95
CA SER A 54 19.28 -29.14 5.87
C SER A 54 18.02 -28.92 5.02
N GLY A 55 17.13 -28.01 5.44
CA GLY A 55 15.75 -27.94 4.96
C GLY A 55 15.54 -27.54 3.50
N HIS A 56 14.36 -27.91 3.00
CA HIS A 56 13.88 -27.65 1.63
C HIS A 56 13.16 -26.30 1.51
N ALA A 57 12.65 -25.78 2.63
CA ALA A 57 12.00 -24.47 2.70
C ALA A 57 12.97 -23.35 2.32
N ALA A 58 12.51 -22.40 1.50
CA ALA A 58 13.35 -21.29 1.02
C ALA A 58 13.92 -20.44 2.17
N GLN A 59 13.14 -20.25 3.24
CA GLN A 59 13.54 -19.56 4.45
C GLN A 59 12.87 -20.18 5.70
N LEU A 60 13.63 -20.30 6.78
CA LEU A 60 13.16 -20.76 8.08
C LEU A 60 13.35 -19.67 9.14
N ARG A 61 12.49 -19.65 10.16
CA ARG A 61 12.59 -18.69 11.28
C ARG A 61 13.28 -19.33 12.47
N ALA A 62 14.23 -18.59 13.04
CA ALA A 62 14.93 -18.96 14.27
C ALA A 62 14.80 -17.87 15.33
N ARG A 63 14.52 -18.28 16.57
CA ARG A 63 14.47 -17.46 17.77
C ARG A 63 15.61 -17.85 18.69
N ILE A 64 16.47 -16.88 19.02
CA ILE A 64 17.64 -17.08 19.88
C ILE A 64 17.30 -16.52 21.26
N ARG A 65 17.08 -17.37 22.24
CA ARG A 65 16.81 -16.95 23.62
C ARG A 65 18.12 -16.79 24.37
N LEU A 66 18.29 -15.61 24.94
CA LEU A 66 19.45 -15.22 25.72
C LEU A 66 19.11 -15.27 27.22
N PRO A 67 20.12 -15.53 28.06
CA PRO A 67 19.94 -15.45 29.51
C PRO A 67 19.81 -13.98 29.92
N SER A 68 18.64 -13.57 30.43
CA SER A 68 18.46 -12.28 31.09
C SER A 68 17.40 -12.34 32.19
N GLU A 69 17.69 -11.71 33.31
CA GLU A 69 16.74 -11.47 34.41
C GLU A 69 16.09 -10.09 34.23
N PRO A 70 14.78 -9.91 34.45
CA PRO A 70 13.79 -10.90 34.90
C PRO A 70 13.05 -11.61 33.74
N SER A 71 13.36 -11.31 32.48
CA SER A 71 12.81 -12.00 31.29
C SER A 71 13.89 -12.27 30.25
N ALA A 72 13.94 -13.48 29.68
CA ALA A 72 14.88 -13.85 28.63
C ALA A 72 14.67 -13.02 27.35
N ALA A 73 15.68 -12.29 26.91
CA ALA A 73 15.66 -11.56 25.65
C ALA A 73 15.67 -12.56 24.48
N THR A 74 14.73 -12.43 23.56
CA THR A 74 14.64 -13.28 22.37
C THR A 74 15.04 -12.46 21.14
N LEU A 75 15.98 -12.97 20.34
CA LEU A 75 16.41 -12.34 19.10
C LEU A 75 15.96 -13.16 17.90
N ALA A 76 15.39 -12.50 16.89
CA ALA A 76 15.02 -13.14 15.63
C ALA A 76 16.23 -13.33 14.70
N MET A 77 16.15 -14.36 13.87
CA MET A 77 17.10 -14.68 12.79
C MET A 77 16.38 -15.46 11.68
N THR A 78 16.56 -15.03 10.43
CA THR A 78 16.09 -15.78 9.26
C THR A 78 17.21 -16.69 8.75
N LEU A 79 16.87 -17.93 8.41
CA LEU A 79 17.79 -18.94 7.90
C LEU A 79 17.46 -19.24 6.44
N GLY A 80 18.41 -19.02 5.53
CA GLY A 80 18.25 -19.37 4.11
C GLY A 80 18.52 -20.86 3.85
N ALA A 81 17.78 -21.46 2.91
CA ALA A 81 17.97 -22.85 2.48
C ALA A 81 19.43 -23.13 2.10
N ARG A 82 20.06 -24.11 2.77
CA ARG A 82 21.44 -24.57 2.50
C ARG A 82 22.53 -23.47 2.53
N GLN A 83 22.24 -22.29 3.07
CA GLN A 83 23.17 -21.17 3.19
C GLN A 83 23.57 -20.91 4.65
N VAL A 84 24.80 -20.44 4.85
CA VAL A 84 25.27 -20.03 6.19
C VAL A 84 24.70 -18.66 6.54
N SER A 85 23.76 -18.65 7.48
CA SER A 85 23.14 -17.45 8.02
C SER A 85 23.91 -16.96 9.26
N LYS A 86 24.06 -15.64 9.43
CA LYS A 86 24.90 -15.05 10.50
C LYS A 86 24.15 -14.03 11.35
N ARG A 87 24.32 -14.10 12.68
CA ARG A 87 23.69 -13.19 13.65
C ARG A 87 24.64 -12.83 14.78
N LEU A 88 24.86 -11.54 15.01
CA LEU A 88 25.47 -11.03 16.24
C LEU A 88 24.51 -11.15 17.42
N VAL A 89 25.03 -11.51 18.59
CA VAL A 89 24.32 -11.53 19.87
C VAL A 89 25.19 -10.88 20.95
N HIS A 90 24.55 -10.17 21.88
CA HIS A 90 25.21 -9.61 23.06
C HIS A 90 24.66 -10.28 24.31
N LEU A 91 25.52 -10.94 25.09
CA LEU A 91 25.15 -11.54 26.37
C LEU A 91 25.41 -10.54 27.50
N PRO A 92 24.37 -10.05 28.20
CA PRO A 92 24.55 -9.10 29.29
C PRO A 92 25.10 -9.78 30.55
N THR A 93 24.75 -11.05 30.76
CA THR A 93 25.16 -11.85 31.91
C THR A 93 25.69 -13.21 31.46
N ARG A 94 26.30 -13.95 32.40
CA ARG A 94 26.79 -15.30 32.15
C ARG A 94 25.63 -16.26 32.01
N GLY A 95 25.60 -17.10 30.96
CA GLY A 95 24.55 -18.10 30.81
C GLY A 95 24.68 -18.96 29.55
N LYS A 96 23.61 -19.69 29.22
CA LYS A 96 23.50 -20.54 28.03
C LYS A 96 22.58 -19.89 27.00
N ILE A 97 22.75 -20.23 25.73
CA ILE A 97 21.89 -19.77 24.63
C ILE A 97 21.00 -20.92 24.19
N GLU A 98 19.71 -20.67 24.03
CA GLU A 98 18.78 -21.58 23.36
C GLU A 98 18.46 -21.05 21.97
N ILE A 99 18.38 -21.94 20.99
CA ILE A 99 18.04 -21.65 19.60
C ILE A 99 16.82 -22.49 19.25
N GLU A 100 15.72 -21.81 19.02
CA GLU A 100 14.43 -22.37 18.65
C GLU A 100 14.23 -22.15 17.15
N ILE A 101 13.91 -23.19 16.39
CA ILE A 101 13.72 -23.12 14.93
C ILE A 101 12.37 -23.73 14.59
N ASP A 102 11.57 -22.97 13.85
CA ASP A 102 10.30 -23.42 13.30
C ASP A 102 10.57 -24.08 11.94
N PHE A 103 10.35 -25.40 11.84
CA PHE A 103 10.59 -26.19 10.63
C PHE A 103 9.27 -26.60 9.97
N ASP A 104 9.26 -26.65 8.64
CA ASP A 104 8.12 -27.14 7.85
C ASP A 104 7.98 -28.67 7.99
N ASP A 105 9.10 -29.40 7.91
CA ASP A 105 9.20 -30.82 8.27
C ASP A 105 10.19 -31.01 9.43
N PRO A 106 9.71 -31.09 10.68
CA PRO A 106 10.56 -31.23 11.85
C PRO A 106 11.24 -32.60 11.95
N VAL A 107 10.85 -33.61 11.16
CA VAL A 107 11.43 -34.95 11.18
C VAL A 107 12.64 -35.03 10.25
N ALA A 108 12.56 -34.38 9.09
CA ALA A 108 13.63 -34.34 8.09
C ALA A 108 14.66 -33.21 8.34
N ASP A 109 14.24 -32.11 8.96
CA ASP A 109 15.07 -30.89 9.03
C ASP A 109 15.85 -30.74 10.35
N ARG A 110 17.13 -30.34 10.23
CA ARG A 110 18.04 -30.08 11.36
C ARG A 110 19.06 -29.00 11.03
N ILE A 111 19.73 -28.46 12.06
CA ILE A 111 20.98 -27.73 11.89
C ILE A 111 22.04 -28.71 11.36
N GLU A 112 22.74 -28.35 10.28
CA GLU A 112 23.87 -29.12 9.72
C GLU A 112 25.22 -28.54 10.10
N ALA A 113 25.28 -27.22 10.26
CA ALA A 113 26.50 -26.53 10.66
C ALA A 113 26.16 -25.45 11.68
N PHE A 114 26.91 -25.45 12.76
CA PHE A 114 26.85 -24.47 13.83
C PHE A 114 28.24 -23.93 14.09
N ARG A 115 28.35 -22.61 14.25
CA ARG A 115 29.55 -21.98 14.78
C ARG A 115 29.19 -20.81 15.69
N LEU A 116 29.85 -20.75 16.85
CA LEU A 116 29.78 -19.62 17.77
C LEU A 116 31.18 -19.09 18.03
N VAL A 117 31.37 -17.78 17.85
CA VAL A 117 32.67 -17.12 18.04
C VAL A 117 32.50 -15.88 18.91
N ARG A 118 33.27 -15.76 20.00
CA ARG A 118 33.35 -14.51 20.76
C ARG A 118 34.05 -13.43 19.92
N VAL A 119 33.50 -12.23 19.86
CA VAL A 119 34.04 -11.10 19.08
C VAL A 119 34.26 -9.88 19.95
N THR A 120 35.14 -8.98 19.52
CA THR A 120 35.37 -7.71 20.21
C THR A 120 34.23 -6.72 19.97
N SER A 121 33.99 -5.80 20.90
CA SER A 121 32.97 -4.74 20.72
C SER A 121 33.23 -3.90 19.47
N ARG A 122 34.49 -3.64 19.11
CA ARG A 122 34.85 -2.95 17.86
C ARG A 122 34.43 -3.74 16.62
N PHE A 123 34.63 -5.06 16.61
CA PHE A 123 34.19 -5.91 15.49
C PHE A 123 32.66 -5.95 15.40
N ALA A 124 31.97 -6.11 16.53
CA ALA A 124 30.52 -6.09 16.59
C ALA A 124 29.97 -4.76 16.04
N TYR A 125 30.48 -3.62 16.52
CA TYR A 125 30.09 -2.29 16.05
C TYR A 125 30.29 -2.12 14.55
N LEU A 126 31.47 -2.47 14.01
CA LEU A 126 31.73 -2.36 12.56
C LEU A 126 30.74 -3.19 11.74
N ARG A 127 30.42 -4.40 12.19
CA ARG A 127 29.49 -5.30 11.49
C ARG A 127 28.04 -4.83 11.58
N ILE A 128 27.63 -4.33 12.75
CA ILE A 128 26.35 -3.63 12.96
C ILE A 128 26.24 -2.48 11.97
N MET A 129 27.19 -1.55 11.99
CA MET A 129 27.17 -0.37 11.13
C MET A 129 27.20 -0.71 9.64
N THR A 130 27.93 -1.77 9.26
CA THR A 130 27.94 -2.25 7.86
C THR A 130 26.55 -2.70 7.43
N LYS A 131 25.84 -3.45 8.28
CA LYS A 131 24.50 -3.95 7.95
C LYS A 131 23.45 -2.85 8.00
N LEU A 132 23.55 -1.93 8.97
CA LEU A 132 22.68 -0.76 9.06
C LEU A 132 22.81 0.16 7.85
N LYS A 133 24.04 0.50 7.42
CA LYS A 133 24.25 1.31 6.21
C LYS A 133 23.70 0.66 4.95
N ALA A 134 23.69 -0.67 4.89
CA ALA A 134 23.14 -1.41 3.76
C ALA A 134 21.60 -1.49 3.78
N LEU A 135 21.01 -1.73 4.95
CA LEU A 135 19.60 -2.17 5.06
C LEU A 135 18.70 -1.19 5.83
N HIS A 136 19.23 -0.44 6.78
CA HIS A 136 18.44 0.42 7.66
C HIS A 136 18.28 1.82 7.05
N PRO A 137 17.04 2.31 6.84
CA PRO A 137 16.80 3.56 6.14
C PRO A 137 17.48 4.78 6.78
N ARG A 138 17.44 4.91 8.11
CA ARG A 138 18.11 5.98 8.89
C ARG A 138 19.60 6.19 8.57
N TYR A 139 20.31 5.12 8.17
CA TYR A 139 21.76 5.14 7.95
C TYR A 139 22.17 5.26 6.48
N LYS A 140 21.20 5.30 5.57
CA LYS A 140 21.46 5.56 4.15
C LYS A 140 21.64 7.07 3.95
N PRO A 141 22.61 7.49 3.11
CA PRO A 141 22.71 8.89 2.73
C PRO A 141 21.43 9.33 2.02
N CYS A 142 20.90 10.48 2.41
CA CYS A 142 19.84 11.18 1.68
C CYS A 142 20.49 12.23 0.77
N GLY A 143 19.83 12.54 -0.36
CA GLY A 143 20.26 13.65 -1.21
C GLY A 143 20.11 15.02 -0.53
N ASP A 144 20.51 16.07 -1.23
CA ASP A 144 20.66 17.43 -0.69
C ASP A 144 19.34 18.09 -0.23
N ASP A 145 18.19 17.49 -0.58
CA ASP A 145 16.86 18.03 -0.25
C ASP A 145 16.51 17.98 1.23
N TYR A 146 17.01 16.96 1.93
CA TYR A 146 16.77 16.74 3.36
C TYR A 146 18.11 16.55 4.03
N ASP A 147 18.51 17.48 4.91
CA ASP A 147 19.73 17.31 5.68
C ASP A 147 19.46 16.36 6.86
N LEU A 148 19.84 15.08 6.70
CA LEU A 148 19.82 14.11 7.80
C LEU A 148 21.11 14.16 8.64
N ALA A 149 21.92 15.23 8.57
CA ALA A 149 23.19 15.31 9.30
C ALA A 149 23.04 15.10 10.82
N ASP A 150 21.90 15.45 11.43
CA ASP A 150 21.67 15.17 12.85
C ASP A 150 21.61 13.66 13.15
N SER A 151 21.03 12.83 12.27
CA SER A 151 21.05 11.36 12.42
C SER A 151 22.44 10.77 12.16
N GLN A 152 23.27 11.46 11.37
CA GLN A 152 24.66 11.06 11.13
C GLN A 152 25.65 11.59 12.20
N ARG A 153 25.28 12.60 12.98
CA ARG A 153 26.08 13.18 14.07
C ARG A 153 25.95 12.42 15.39
N GLU A 154 24.91 11.61 15.57
CA GLU A 154 24.85 10.56 16.62
C GLU A 154 25.81 9.38 16.33
N ARG A 155 26.99 9.67 15.78
CA ARG A 155 28.16 8.76 15.79
C ARG A 155 28.62 8.58 17.23
N GLY A 156 28.03 7.62 17.95
CA GLY A 156 28.54 7.28 19.27
C GLY A 156 27.79 6.22 20.07
N ASP A 157 26.48 6.07 19.89
CA ASP A 157 25.73 5.14 20.75
C ASP A 157 25.64 3.73 20.15
N LEU A 158 26.51 2.84 20.62
CA LEU A 158 26.43 1.40 20.33
C LEU A 158 25.07 0.81 20.75
N ALA A 159 24.40 1.35 21.75
CA ALA A 159 23.09 0.87 22.19
C ALA A 159 22.00 1.16 21.15
N GLN A 160 21.93 2.39 20.61
CA GLN A 160 21.02 2.72 19.51
C GLN A 160 21.33 1.88 18.26
N ALA A 161 22.59 1.79 17.85
CA ALA A 161 22.98 0.99 16.69
C ALA A 161 22.66 -0.51 16.89
N TRP A 162 22.77 -1.01 18.12
CA TRP A 162 22.36 -2.38 18.45
C TRP A 162 20.86 -2.58 18.35
N ARG A 163 20.04 -1.64 18.90
CA ARG A 163 18.58 -1.66 18.76
C ARG A 163 18.17 -1.71 17.29
N ASP A 164 18.63 -0.75 16.49
CA ASP A 164 18.32 -0.65 15.06
C ASP A 164 18.76 -1.92 14.30
N TYR A 165 19.89 -2.52 14.68
CA TYR A 165 20.37 -3.77 14.07
C TYR A 165 19.51 -4.98 14.44
N CYS A 166 18.88 -5.00 15.62
CA CYS A 166 17.94 -6.03 15.99
C CYS A 166 16.64 -5.92 15.19
N CYS A 167 16.08 -4.70 15.06
CA CYS A 167 14.86 -4.44 14.30
C CYS A 167 14.94 -4.93 12.85
N LEU A 168 16.13 -4.93 12.23
CA LEU A 168 16.34 -5.48 10.87
C LEU A 168 15.94 -6.96 10.70
N PHE A 169 15.75 -7.70 11.79
CA PHE A 169 15.43 -9.13 11.77
C PHE A 169 14.01 -9.40 12.30
N GLU A 170 13.30 -8.37 12.75
CA GLU A 170 11.95 -8.46 13.29
C GLU A 170 10.99 -8.00 12.20
N GLU A 171 10.18 -8.92 11.67
CA GLU A 171 9.27 -8.61 10.56
C GLU A 171 8.18 -7.58 10.93
N SER A 172 7.85 -7.47 12.23
CA SER A 172 6.78 -6.63 12.76
C SER A 172 7.20 -5.23 13.22
N GLU A 173 8.50 -4.91 13.27
CA GLU A 173 8.94 -3.60 13.77
C GLU A 173 9.19 -2.60 12.63
N GLN A 174 8.63 -1.40 12.78
CA GLN A 174 8.97 -0.27 11.92
C GLN A 174 10.43 0.11 12.15
N LEU A 175 11.25 0.06 11.10
CA LEU A 175 12.67 0.44 11.19
C LEU A 175 12.86 1.93 11.52
N VAL A 176 11.87 2.76 11.21
CA VAL A 176 11.86 4.18 11.54
C VAL A 176 10.50 4.55 12.11
N GLY A 177 10.50 5.17 13.30
CA GLY A 177 9.27 5.58 13.96
C GLY A 177 8.68 6.85 13.34
N TYR A 178 7.35 6.99 13.41
CA TYR A 178 6.67 8.14 12.84
C TYR A 178 7.08 9.49 13.45
N GLN A 179 7.42 9.52 14.75
CA GLN A 179 7.93 10.74 15.40
C GLN A 179 9.25 11.24 14.79
N ASP A 180 10.16 10.31 14.48
CA ASP A 180 11.41 10.66 13.82
C ASP A 180 11.16 11.14 12.40
N TRP A 181 10.23 10.49 11.71
CA TRP A 181 9.84 10.88 10.36
C TRP A 181 9.28 12.31 10.33
N ILE A 182 8.38 12.66 11.27
CA ILE A 182 7.83 14.00 11.42
C ILE A 182 8.94 15.04 11.64
N ARG A 183 9.88 14.74 12.54
CA ARG A 183 10.97 15.66 12.90
C ARG A 183 11.85 16.01 11.69
N HIS A 184 12.14 15.04 10.82
CA HIS A 184 13.08 15.21 9.72
C HIS A 184 12.44 15.69 8.42
N PHE A 185 11.19 15.33 8.15
CA PHE A 185 10.60 15.51 6.82
C PHE A 185 9.34 16.37 6.79
N ASP A 186 8.59 16.42 7.88
CA ASP A 186 7.27 17.07 7.91
C ASP A 186 7.27 18.40 8.67
N THR A 187 8.13 18.56 9.69
CA THR A 187 8.19 19.76 10.52
C THR A 187 9.17 20.79 9.91
N PRO A 188 8.70 21.95 9.42
CA PRO A 188 9.60 22.99 8.92
C PRO A 188 10.47 23.58 10.01
N SER A 189 11.71 23.90 9.65
CA SER A 189 12.59 24.72 10.49
C SER A 189 12.11 26.18 10.55
N ARG A 190 12.61 26.94 11.54
CA ARG A 190 12.34 28.39 11.63
C ARG A 190 12.75 29.15 10.37
N ASP A 191 13.88 28.81 9.79
CA ASP A 191 14.35 29.42 8.53
C ASP A 191 13.45 29.07 7.36
N THR A 192 12.95 27.82 7.30
CA THR A 192 11.99 27.42 6.26
C THR A 192 10.70 28.21 6.37
N TYR A 193 10.19 28.42 7.58
CA TYR A 193 9.02 29.27 7.80
C TYR A 193 9.25 30.72 7.38
N LYS A 194 10.45 31.26 7.62
CA LYS A 194 10.81 32.60 7.15
C LYS A 194 10.82 32.68 5.63
N ILE A 195 11.44 31.71 4.94
CA ILE A 195 11.45 31.65 3.47
C ILE A 195 10.01 31.61 2.92
N MET A 196 9.12 30.81 3.52
CA MET A 196 7.70 30.76 3.14
C MET A 196 6.99 32.10 3.33
N GLN A 197 7.28 32.83 4.40
CA GLN A 197 6.70 34.17 4.62
C GLN A 197 7.22 35.17 3.57
N ASP A 198 8.52 35.15 3.31
CA ASP A 198 9.16 36.05 2.35
C ASP A 198 8.70 35.78 0.90
N SER A 199 8.26 34.55 0.57
CA SER A 199 7.79 34.17 -0.78
C SER A 199 6.31 34.46 -1.05
N LEU A 200 5.50 34.83 -0.05
CA LEU A 200 4.03 35.01 -0.19
C LEU A 200 3.64 35.98 -1.32
N HIS A 201 4.44 37.02 -1.56
CA HIS A 201 4.20 38.05 -2.58
C HIS A 201 4.16 37.51 -4.02
N ARG A 202 4.54 36.25 -4.24
CA ARG A 202 4.64 35.63 -5.56
C ARG A 202 3.43 34.82 -5.97
N PHE A 203 2.53 34.52 -5.04
CA PHE A 203 1.29 33.81 -5.37
C PHE A 203 0.37 34.72 -6.18
N THR A 204 0.35 34.49 -7.49
CA THR A 204 -0.45 35.25 -8.44
C THR A 204 -1.93 34.91 -8.32
N ALA A 205 -2.26 33.65 -8.06
CA ALA A 205 -3.64 33.19 -7.89
C ALA A 205 -4.27 33.74 -6.60
N SER A 206 -3.46 34.01 -5.57
CA SER A 206 -3.87 34.54 -4.26
C SER A 206 -5.21 33.96 -3.76
N PRO A 207 -5.36 32.61 -3.69
CA PRO A 207 -6.62 31.99 -3.30
C PRO A 207 -7.11 32.47 -1.94
N VAL A 208 -8.41 32.72 -1.80
CA VAL A 208 -9.05 33.02 -0.51
C VAL A 208 -9.76 31.75 -0.01
N PHE A 209 -9.35 31.26 1.16
CA PHE A 209 -9.92 30.07 1.79
C PHE A 209 -11.02 30.44 2.79
N ALA A 210 -12.27 30.06 2.49
CA ALA A 210 -13.38 30.08 3.43
C ALA A 210 -13.41 28.77 4.21
N ILE A 211 -13.08 28.84 5.50
CA ILE A 211 -12.96 27.70 6.40
C ILE A 211 -14.21 27.64 7.28
N GLY A 212 -14.92 26.52 7.25
CA GLY A 212 -16.12 26.28 8.04
C GLY A 212 -15.89 25.37 9.23
N MET A 213 -16.44 25.76 10.38
CA MET A 213 -16.42 24.96 11.62
C MET A 213 -17.80 24.97 12.27
N GLU A 214 -18.29 23.80 12.67
CA GLU A 214 -19.51 23.64 13.47
C GLU A 214 -19.10 23.19 14.88
N VAL A 215 -19.49 23.96 15.90
CA VAL A 215 -19.17 23.67 17.31
C VAL A 215 -20.41 23.17 18.03
N SER A 216 -20.39 21.90 18.48
CA SER A 216 -21.55 21.20 19.07
C SER A 216 -21.34 20.78 20.54
N GLY A 217 -22.44 20.41 21.21
CA GLY A 217 -22.68 20.50 22.65
C GLY A 217 -21.98 19.53 23.62
N VAL A 218 -20.65 19.45 23.62
CA VAL A 218 -19.86 19.07 24.82
C VAL A 218 -18.65 20.01 24.91
N PRO A 219 -18.35 20.64 26.07
CA PRO A 219 -17.17 21.48 26.21
C PRO A 219 -15.88 20.66 26.02
N SER A 220 -15.32 20.70 24.81
CA SER A 220 -13.95 20.27 24.55
C SER A 220 -13.01 21.47 24.76
N PRO A 221 -11.81 21.33 25.33
CA PRO A 221 -10.81 22.39 25.31
C PRO A 221 -10.15 22.54 23.93
N HIS A 222 -10.44 21.65 22.96
CA HIS A 222 -9.67 21.53 21.73
C HIS A 222 -10.12 22.46 20.60
N TRP A 223 -11.35 23.00 20.62
CA TRP A 223 -11.81 23.95 19.59
C TRP A 223 -11.12 25.30 19.66
N GLU A 224 -10.62 25.71 20.84
CA GLU A 224 -9.68 26.82 20.93
C GLU A 224 -8.38 26.51 20.16
N THR A 225 -7.83 25.30 20.31
CA THR A 225 -6.65 24.86 19.55
C THR A 225 -6.93 24.82 18.05
N ALA A 226 -8.12 24.37 17.63
CA ALA A 226 -8.54 24.38 16.23
C ALA A 226 -8.56 25.81 15.65
N ILE A 227 -9.21 26.76 16.34
CA ILE A 227 -9.24 28.18 15.95
C ILE A 227 -7.81 28.75 15.89
N ARG A 228 -6.99 28.48 16.90
CA ARG A 228 -5.58 28.93 16.94
C ARG A 228 -4.76 28.37 15.80
N SER A 229 -5.03 27.14 15.36
CA SER A 229 -4.32 26.52 14.23
C SER A 229 -4.58 27.24 12.90
N VAL A 230 -5.81 27.77 12.72
CA VAL A 230 -6.17 28.62 11.57
C VAL A 230 -5.53 30.00 11.71
N ALA A 231 -5.62 30.62 12.89
CA ALA A 231 -5.01 31.93 13.14
C ALA A 231 -3.49 31.92 12.93
N ALA A 232 -2.83 30.79 13.18
CA ALA A 232 -1.39 30.63 13.05
C ALA A 232 -0.89 30.41 11.61
N GLN A 233 -1.78 30.23 10.62
CA GLN A 233 -1.39 29.95 9.24
C GLN A 233 -0.48 31.03 8.67
N ILE A 234 0.56 30.60 7.95
CA ILE A 234 1.51 31.50 7.27
C ILE A 234 0.85 32.24 6.11
N TYR A 235 0.03 31.51 5.36
CA TYR A 235 -0.70 32.09 4.25
C TYR A 235 -1.85 32.96 4.80
N PRO A 236 -1.96 34.24 4.41
CA PRO A 236 -2.82 35.20 5.13
C PRO A 236 -4.27 35.26 4.65
N ASN A 237 -4.55 34.80 3.42
CA ASN A 237 -5.85 34.98 2.77
C ASN A 237 -6.83 33.85 3.12
N TRP A 238 -7.40 33.94 4.31
CA TRP A 238 -8.44 33.03 4.80
C TRP A 238 -9.50 33.76 5.62
N GLN A 239 -10.66 33.13 5.74
CA GLN A 239 -11.74 33.51 6.65
C GLN A 239 -12.21 32.27 7.40
N LEU A 240 -12.46 32.38 8.70
CA LEU A 240 -13.00 31.30 9.53
C LEU A 240 -14.43 31.64 9.93
N LEU A 241 -15.37 30.83 9.45
CA LEU A 241 -16.80 30.93 9.75
C LEU A 241 -17.19 29.82 10.72
N ILE A 242 -17.69 30.23 11.89
CA ILE A 242 -18.02 29.32 12.99
C ILE A 242 -19.53 29.36 13.24
N VAL A 243 -20.20 28.21 13.23
CA VAL A 243 -21.57 28.08 13.73
C VAL A 243 -21.54 27.57 15.17
N ASP A 244 -22.12 28.34 16.09
CA ASP A 244 -22.33 27.91 17.48
C ASP A 244 -23.64 27.14 17.60
N GLN A 245 -23.56 25.83 17.84
CA GLN A 245 -24.73 24.97 18.07
C GLN A 245 -24.91 24.63 19.56
N ARG A 246 -24.15 25.26 20.45
CA ARG A 246 -24.25 25.00 21.88
C ARG A 246 -25.49 25.70 22.47
N PRO A 247 -26.25 25.04 23.34
CA PRO A 247 -27.41 25.65 23.98
C PRO A 247 -26.98 26.71 25.00
N GLY A 248 -27.55 27.92 24.91
CA GLY A 248 -27.47 28.95 25.95
C GLY A 248 -26.14 29.70 26.12
N SER A 249 -25.17 29.55 25.21
CA SER A 249 -23.89 30.27 25.26
C SER A 249 -23.93 31.64 24.57
N GLU A 250 -23.20 32.62 25.10
CA GLU A 250 -22.88 33.84 24.36
C GLU A 250 -21.91 33.52 23.21
N ARG A 251 -22.30 33.87 21.98
CA ARG A 251 -21.56 33.55 20.75
C ARG A 251 -20.13 34.11 20.74
N THR A 252 -19.90 35.24 21.40
CA THR A 252 -18.59 35.90 21.51
C THR A 252 -17.60 35.15 22.40
N ASP A 253 -18.08 34.25 23.27
CA ASP A 253 -17.21 33.42 24.11
C ASP A 253 -16.60 32.24 23.39
N LEU A 254 -16.99 32.03 22.12
CA LEU A 254 -16.24 31.13 21.26
C LEU A 254 -14.82 31.68 20.96
N ILE A 255 -14.71 32.89 20.43
CA ILE A 255 -13.39 33.30 19.94
C ILE A 255 -12.45 33.55 21.13
N PRO A 256 -11.24 32.93 21.16
CA PRO A 256 -10.24 33.19 22.20
C PRO A 256 -9.98 34.69 22.33
N ARG A 257 -9.83 35.18 23.57
CA ARG A 257 -9.85 36.63 23.86
C ARG A 257 -8.88 37.44 23.01
N ASP A 258 -7.68 36.90 22.78
CA ASP A 258 -6.62 37.51 21.97
C ASP A 258 -6.90 37.50 20.46
N LEU A 259 -7.82 36.67 19.98
CA LEU A 259 -8.22 36.55 18.58
C LEU A 259 -9.53 37.27 18.25
N ARG A 260 -10.26 37.80 19.24
CA ARG A 260 -11.55 38.50 19.03
C ARG A 260 -11.46 39.73 18.13
N ALA A 261 -10.27 40.34 18.01
CA ALA A 261 -10.03 41.48 17.14
C ALA A 261 -9.70 41.09 15.69
N ASP A 262 -9.43 39.81 15.40
CA ASP A 262 -9.15 39.34 14.05
C ASP A 262 -10.46 39.23 13.25
N ALA A 263 -10.71 40.22 12.39
CA ALA A 263 -11.92 40.32 11.59
C ALA A 263 -12.14 39.14 10.62
N ARG A 264 -11.11 38.31 10.39
CA ARG A 264 -11.22 37.09 9.57
C ARG A 264 -11.96 35.96 10.29
N ILE A 265 -12.09 36.02 11.63
CA ILE A 265 -12.78 35.02 12.44
C ILE A 265 -14.18 35.53 12.79
N ARG A 266 -15.21 34.83 12.32
CA ARG A 266 -16.60 35.26 12.46
C ARG A 266 -17.47 34.12 12.97
N VAL A 267 -18.23 34.40 14.03
CA VAL A 267 -19.31 33.51 14.47
C VAL A 267 -20.59 33.93 13.75
N ILE A 268 -21.18 33.01 13.00
CA ILE A 268 -22.43 33.23 12.26
C ILE A 268 -23.61 32.59 13.02
N PRO A 269 -24.83 33.18 12.95
CA PRO A 269 -26.00 32.57 13.54
C PRO A 269 -26.32 31.21 12.89
N ASP A 270 -26.66 30.19 13.69
CA ASP A 270 -27.40 29.06 13.13
C ASP A 270 -28.85 29.52 12.90
N HIS A 271 -29.14 30.01 11.69
CA HIS A 271 -30.52 30.21 11.28
C HIS A 271 -31.09 28.83 10.94
N ALA A 272 -31.63 28.16 11.96
CA ALA A 272 -32.47 26.99 11.79
C ALA A 272 -33.79 27.40 11.12
N SER A 273 -33.76 27.82 9.86
CA SER A 273 -34.95 27.71 9.01
C SER A 273 -35.12 26.25 8.59
N ALA A 274 -36.33 25.87 8.20
CA ALA A 274 -36.68 24.54 7.68
C ALA A 274 -35.98 24.15 6.36
N ASP A 275 -34.83 24.75 6.06
CA ASP A 275 -34.03 24.55 4.87
C ASP A 275 -33.18 23.29 4.99
N GLU A 276 -33.11 22.54 3.89
CA GLU A 276 -32.38 21.26 3.82
C GLU A 276 -30.85 21.45 3.83
N HIS A 277 -30.37 22.68 3.60
CA HIS A 277 -28.96 23.06 3.48
C HIS A 277 -28.46 23.90 4.67
N SER A 278 -27.22 23.65 5.11
CA SER A 278 -26.63 24.35 6.27
C SER A 278 -26.40 25.85 5.98
N THR A 279 -26.74 26.71 6.95
CA THR A 279 -26.41 28.15 6.93
C THR A 279 -24.90 28.39 6.78
N LEU A 280 -24.07 27.49 7.33
CA LEU A 280 -22.62 27.53 7.14
C LEU A 280 -22.25 27.36 5.66
N ASP A 281 -22.85 26.39 4.99
CA ASP A 281 -22.48 26.03 3.62
C ASP A 281 -22.80 27.14 2.63
N ARG A 282 -23.94 27.82 2.80
CA ARG A 282 -24.26 29.04 2.02
C ARG A 282 -23.24 30.14 2.25
N ALA A 283 -22.91 30.41 3.51
CA ALA A 283 -21.92 31.43 3.84
C ALA A 283 -20.53 31.08 3.28
N LEU A 284 -20.12 29.81 3.31
CA LEU A 284 -18.86 29.34 2.74
C LEU A 284 -18.80 29.54 1.22
N ALA A 285 -19.88 29.24 0.49
CA ALA A 285 -19.94 29.44 -0.96
C ALA A 285 -19.78 30.91 -1.37
N GLU A 286 -20.17 31.85 -0.50
CA GLU A 286 -20.14 33.30 -0.76
C GLU A 286 -18.87 34.00 -0.24
N SER A 287 -18.12 33.37 0.68
CA SER A 287 -17.06 34.05 1.46
C SER A 287 -15.62 33.84 0.94
N GLY A 288 -15.43 33.13 -0.17
CA GLY A 288 -14.10 32.89 -0.73
C GLY A 288 -14.13 32.17 -2.08
N ASN A 289 -12.94 31.92 -2.64
CA ASN A 289 -12.79 31.16 -3.88
C ASN A 289 -12.66 29.65 -3.64
N TRP A 290 -12.34 29.26 -2.40
CA TRP A 290 -12.11 27.89 -1.98
C TRP A 290 -12.78 27.61 -0.64
N VAL A 291 -13.46 26.48 -0.54
CA VAL A 291 -14.17 26.02 0.66
C VAL A 291 -13.36 24.92 1.35
N VAL A 292 -13.20 25.04 2.66
CA VAL A 292 -12.49 24.09 3.52
C VAL A 292 -13.34 23.80 4.75
N PHE A 293 -13.35 22.56 5.22
CA PHE A 293 -14.01 22.18 6.48
C PHE A 293 -12.97 21.82 7.52
N LEU A 294 -13.14 22.33 8.75
CA LEU A 294 -12.32 21.99 9.90
C LEU A 294 -13.20 21.47 11.02
N GLY A 295 -12.91 20.26 11.50
CA GLY A 295 -13.55 19.69 12.67
C GLY A 295 -13.22 20.51 13.92
N GLN A 296 -14.17 20.63 14.85
CA GLN A 296 -14.01 21.44 16.05
C GLN A 296 -12.82 21.00 16.91
N ASP A 297 -12.32 19.77 16.80
CA ASP A 297 -11.23 19.26 17.63
C ASP A 297 -9.90 19.09 16.86
N ASP A 298 -9.94 19.32 15.55
CA ASP A 298 -8.86 19.02 14.62
C ASP A 298 -7.92 20.23 14.42
N VAL A 299 -6.72 19.97 13.89
CA VAL A 299 -5.67 20.99 13.78
C VAL A 299 -5.08 21.01 12.38
N LEU A 300 -4.88 22.21 11.84
CA LEU A 300 -4.10 22.43 10.62
C LEU A 300 -2.64 22.76 10.97
N PRO A 301 -1.63 22.17 10.30
CA PRO A 301 -0.26 22.58 10.47
C PRO A 301 -0.07 24.01 9.92
N ARG A 302 0.88 24.74 10.50
CA ARG A 302 1.09 26.17 10.27
C ARG A 302 1.37 26.56 8.81
N HIS A 303 1.88 25.62 8.03
CA HIS A 303 2.19 25.77 6.60
C HIS A 303 1.11 25.19 5.67
N GLY A 304 0.01 24.67 6.20
CA GLY A 304 -1.01 23.93 5.44
C GLY A 304 -1.57 24.73 4.28
N LEU A 305 -2.14 25.91 4.55
CA LEU A 305 -2.71 26.76 3.50
C LEU A 305 -1.65 27.31 2.52
N TYR A 306 -0.40 27.47 2.96
CA TYR A 306 0.70 27.85 2.07
C TYR A 306 0.95 26.77 1.00
N VAL A 307 1.01 25.49 1.42
CA VAL A 307 1.22 24.37 0.49
C VAL A 307 0.03 24.22 -0.46
N VAL A 308 -1.20 24.39 0.02
CA VAL A 308 -2.39 24.38 -0.83
C VAL A 308 -2.37 25.54 -1.83
N ALA A 309 -1.99 26.75 -1.41
CA ALA A 309 -1.86 27.90 -2.30
C ALA A 309 -0.80 27.69 -3.39
N ASP A 310 0.35 27.11 -3.05
CA ASP A 310 1.40 26.72 -4.03
C ASP A 310 0.88 25.69 -5.04
N ALA A 311 0.09 24.70 -4.61
CA ALA A 311 -0.52 23.74 -5.52
C ALA A 311 -1.49 24.41 -6.51
N ILE A 312 -2.35 25.31 -6.01
CA ILE A 312 -3.31 26.06 -6.83
C ILE A 312 -2.60 27.01 -7.81
N ASP A 313 -1.53 27.69 -7.39
CA ASP A 313 -0.80 28.63 -8.25
C ASP A 313 -0.07 27.88 -9.39
N ARG A 314 0.45 26.68 -9.13
CA ARG A 314 1.07 25.82 -10.16
C ARG A 314 0.08 25.21 -11.13
N ARG A 315 -1.16 24.98 -10.68
CA ARG A 315 -2.23 24.37 -11.47
C ARG A 315 -3.55 25.11 -11.21
N PRO A 316 -3.74 26.29 -11.84
CA PRO A 316 -4.93 27.14 -11.63
C PRO A 316 -6.24 26.49 -12.07
N ASP A 317 -6.16 25.41 -12.84
CA ASP A 317 -7.26 24.59 -13.36
C ASP A 317 -7.77 23.54 -12.36
N ILE A 318 -7.13 23.34 -11.21
CA ILE A 318 -7.61 22.39 -10.19
C ILE A 318 -9.00 22.78 -9.68
N ASP A 319 -9.89 21.83 -9.42
CA ASP A 319 -11.17 22.10 -8.77
C ASP A 319 -11.26 21.53 -7.36
N LEU A 320 -10.62 20.38 -7.12
CA LEU A 320 -10.69 19.68 -5.85
C LEU A 320 -9.27 19.29 -5.41
N LEU A 321 -8.96 19.50 -4.13
CA LEU A 321 -7.73 19.04 -3.52
C LEU A 321 -8.02 18.24 -2.25
N TYR A 322 -7.19 17.25 -1.99
CA TYR A 322 -7.13 16.57 -0.70
C TYR A 322 -5.68 16.30 -0.30
N SER A 323 -5.40 16.17 0.99
CA SER A 323 -4.05 15.88 1.49
C SER A 323 -3.98 14.56 2.26
N ASP A 324 -2.76 14.13 2.56
CA ASP A 324 -2.51 13.16 3.61
C ASP A 324 -2.91 13.73 4.98
N GLU A 325 -3.12 12.85 5.94
CA GLU A 325 -3.55 13.19 7.29
C GLU A 325 -2.94 12.23 8.32
N ASP A 326 -3.01 12.59 9.59
CA ASP A 326 -2.69 11.71 10.70
C ASP A 326 -3.64 11.98 11.87
N TYR A 327 -3.36 11.37 13.02
CA TYR A 327 -4.11 11.54 14.25
C TYR A 327 -3.26 12.23 15.30
N ILE A 328 -3.90 12.95 16.23
CA ILE A 328 -3.27 13.57 17.39
C ILE A 328 -3.96 13.14 18.67
N ASP A 329 -3.16 12.70 19.64
CA ASP A 329 -3.67 12.32 20.96
C ASP A 329 -4.00 13.55 21.83
N VAL A 330 -4.52 13.31 23.04
CA VAL A 330 -4.85 14.36 24.03
C VAL A 330 -3.67 15.27 24.41
N ASN A 331 -2.43 14.80 24.24
CA ASN A 331 -1.20 15.56 24.51
C ASN A 331 -0.69 16.30 23.26
N GLY A 332 -1.36 16.14 22.11
CA GLY A 332 -0.95 16.70 20.82
C GLY A 332 0.16 15.90 20.13
N VAL A 333 0.44 14.67 20.57
CA VAL A 333 1.40 13.79 19.94
C VAL A 333 0.76 13.15 18.72
N ARG A 334 1.39 13.33 17.56
CA ARG A 334 0.91 12.84 16.27
C ARG A 334 1.15 11.34 16.09
N HIS A 335 0.25 10.57 15.51
CA HIS A 335 0.40 9.14 15.28
C HIS A 335 -0.46 8.64 14.11
N SER A 336 -0.28 7.38 13.73
CA SER A 336 -1.13 6.68 12.74
C SER A 336 -1.30 7.44 11.41
N PRO A 337 -0.21 7.69 10.65
CA PRO A 337 -0.31 8.41 9.39
C PRO A 337 -1.17 7.69 8.36
N ARG A 338 -2.01 8.46 7.68
CA ARG A 338 -2.79 8.04 6.52
C ARG A 338 -2.23 8.69 5.26
N PHE A 339 -1.31 7.96 4.62
CA PHE A 339 -0.74 8.28 3.32
C PHE A 339 -1.59 7.71 2.19
N LYS A 340 -2.30 8.58 1.49
CA LYS A 340 -3.30 8.26 0.47
C LYS A 340 -2.66 8.12 -0.91
N SER A 341 -3.29 7.38 -1.82
CA SER A 341 -2.88 7.41 -3.23
C SER A 341 -3.29 8.73 -3.88
N ASP A 342 -2.79 8.96 -5.10
CA ASP A 342 -3.42 9.93 -5.99
C ASP A 342 -4.84 9.47 -6.37
N TRP A 343 -5.55 10.33 -7.10
CA TRP A 343 -6.98 10.18 -7.33
C TRP A 343 -7.35 8.84 -7.96
N ASP A 344 -8.19 8.11 -7.23
CA ASP A 344 -8.74 6.81 -7.60
C ASP A 344 -10.23 6.80 -7.26
N GLU A 345 -11.04 6.81 -8.32
CA GLU A 345 -12.50 6.85 -8.20
C GLU A 345 -13.07 5.55 -7.62
N ASP A 346 -12.53 4.39 -8.01
CA ASP A 346 -12.97 3.10 -7.51
C ASP A 346 -12.62 2.93 -6.02
N LEU A 347 -11.46 3.45 -5.61
CA LEU A 347 -11.12 3.53 -4.20
C LEU A 347 -12.03 4.53 -3.48
N MET A 348 -12.34 5.69 -4.05
CA MET A 348 -13.27 6.67 -3.48
C MET A 348 -14.68 6.10 -3.26
N LEU A 349 -15.19 5.26 -4.17
CA LEU A 349 -16.48 4.57 -4.03
C LEU A 349 -16.42 3.43 -3.01
N SER A 350 -15.25 2.79 -2.86
CA SER A 350 -15.03 1.73 -1.88
C SER A 350 -14.79 2.27 -0.47
N SER A 351 -14.13 3.43 -0.34
CA SER A 351 -13.71 4.07 0.91
C SER A 351 -13.45 5.56 0.68
N ASP A 352 -13.88 6.42 1.61
CA ASP A 352 -13.76 7.88 1.48
C ASP A 352 -12.30 8.35 1.43
N LEU A 353 -11.83 8.68 0.22
CA LEU A 353 -10.47 9.17 -0.05
C LEU A 353 -10.31 10.64 0.34
N PHE A 354 -11.40 11.41 0.39
CA PHE A 354 -11.43 12.86 0.64
C PHE A 354 -11.54 13.23 2.13
N SER A 355 -11.16 12.31 3.03
CA SER A 355 -11.12 12.57 4.47
C SER A 355 -9.97 13.51 4.87
N GLY A 356 -10.17 14.25 5.95
CA GLY A 356 -9.18 15.21 6.48
C GLY A 356 -9.29 16.58 5.82
N LEU A 357 -8.15 17.12 5.37
CA LEU A 357 -8.11 18.39 4.65
C LEU A 357 -8.54 18.15 3.20
N ALA A 358 -9.81 18.43 2.93
CA ALA A 358 -10.37 18.56 1.60
C ALA A 358 -10.66 20.03 1.28
N ILE A 359 -10.29 20.46 0.07
CA ILE A 359 -10.44 21.83 -0.42
C ILE A 359 -11.22 21.81 -1.73
N TYR A 360 -12.30 22.57 -1.79
CA TYR A 360 -13.24 22.58 -2.91
C TYR A 360 -13.27 23.95 -3.55
N ARG A 361 -13.16 24.04 -4.88
CA ARG A 361 -13.41 25.29 -5.59
C ARG A 361 -14.85 25.73 -5.30
N ALA A 362 -15.04 26.98 -4.89
CA ALA A 362 -16.33 27.48 -4.43
C ALA A 362 -17.44 27.28 -5.48
N ALA A 363 -17.14 27.44 -6.77
CA ALA A 363 -18.09 27.19 -7.86
C ALA A 363 -18.55 25.72 -7.93
N VAL A 364 -17.63 24.76 -7.80
CA VAL A 364 -17.93 23.31 -7.82
C VAL A 364 -18.70 22.92 -6.56
N PHE A 365 -18.28 23.45 -5.41
CA PHE A 365 -19.00 23.29 -4.15
C PHE A 365 -20.44 23.83 -4.23
N ALA A 366 -20.64 25.02 -4.79
CA ALA A 366 -21.96 25.62 -4.95
C ALA A 366 -22.85 24.78 -5.89
N LEU A 367 -22.32 24.30 -7.02
CA LEU A 367 -23.04 23.42 -7.94
C LEU A 367 -23.46 22.09 -7.28
N SER A 368 -22.64 21.57 -6.36
CA SER A 368 -23.04 20.38 -5.60
C SER A 368 -24.28 20.63 -4.73
N GLY A 369 -24.48 21.86 -4.25
CA GLY A 369 -25.50 22.21 -3.25
C GLY A 369 -25.02 22.09 -1.79
N GLY A 370 -23.72 21.89 -1.53
CA GLY A 370 -23.16 21.80 -0.18
C GLY A 370 -23.62 20.54 0.60
N ARG A 371 -23.38 20.51 1.91
CA ARG A 371 -23.73 19.38 2.79
C ARG A 371 -25.24 19.34 3.06
N ASP A 372 -25.79 18.13 2.98
CA ASP A 372 -27.17 17.82 3.36
C ASP A 372 -27.18 17.14 4.73
N ARG A 373 -27.82 17.77 5.72
CA ARG A 373 -27.86 17.27 7.10
C ARG A 373 -28.63 15.96 7.24
N ARG A 374 -29.56 15.64 6.32
CA ARG A 374 -30.32 14.38 6.31
C ARG A 374 -29.42 13.16 6.06
N HIS A 375 -28.23 13.36 5.51
CA HIS A 375 -27.26 12.31 5.26
C HIS A 375 -26.36 12.00 6.47
N GLY A 376 -26.56 12.69 7.60
CA GLY A 376 -25.88 12.42 8.87
C GLY A 376 -24.35 12.41 8.74
N ALA A 377 -23.73 11.35 9.26
CA ALA A 377 -22.27 11.16 9.24
C ALA A 377 -21.66 11.11 7.82
N ALA A 378 -22.45 10.80 6.80
CA ALA A 378 -22.01 10.74 5.40
C ALA A 378 -22.27 12.05 4.63
N SER A 379 -22.73 13.11 5.29
CA SER A 379 -23.05 14.39 4.63
C SER A 379 -21.89 14.99 3.83
N ARG A 380 -20.67 14.96 4.36
CA ARG A 380 -19.45 15.38 3.64
C ARG A 380 -19.13 14.45 2.47
N TYR A 381 -19.16 13.14 2.69
CA TYR A 381 -18.87 12.16 1.65
C TYR A 381 -19.85 12.24 0.47
N ASP A 382 -21.16 12.33 0.73
CA ASP A 382 -22.18 12.53 -0.30
C ASP A 382 -22.01 13.85 -1.06
N MET A 383 -21.65 14.94 -0.36
CA MET A 383 -21.34 16.22 -0.98
C MET A 383 -20.13 16.10 -1.91
N THR A 384 -19.04 15.48 -1.48
CA THR A 384 -17.87 15.24 -2.33
C THR A 384 -18.25 14.45 -3.58
N LEU A 385 -19.03 13.37 -3.43
CA LEU A 385 -19.52 12.58 -4.55
C LEU A 385 -20.41 13.39 -5.51
N ARG A 386 -21.10 14.44 -5.05
CA ARG A 386 -21.82 15.39 -5.92
C ARG A 386 -20.87 16.37 -6.62
N CYS A 387 -19.83 16.84 -5.94
CA CYS A 387 -18.79 17.66 -6.57
C CYS A 387 -18.12 16.95 -7.76
N LEU A 388 -17.94 15.63 -7.68
CA LEU A 388 -17.34 14.84 -8.78
C LEU A 388 -18.13 14.95 -10.10
N ALA A 389 -19.45 15.17 -10.05
CA ALA A 389 -20.27 15.35 -11.25
C ALA A 389 -20.06 16.71 -11.96
N HIS A 390 -19.30 17.62 -11.34
CA HIS A 390 -19.06 18.98 -11.82
C HIS A 390 -17.58 19.28 -12.04
N THR A 391 -16.75 18.25 -12.11
CA THR A 391 -15.31 18.36 -12.38
C THR A 391 -14.84 17.16 -13.21
N SER A 392 -13.57 17.18 -13.62
CA SER A 392 -12.94 16.09 -14.36
C SER A 392 -11.75 15.51 -13.58
N ARG A 393 -11.38 14.26 -13.90
CA ARG A 393 -10.34 13.49 -13.22
C ARG A 393 -9.01 14.26 -13.08
N ASP A 394 -8.62 15.00 -14.11
CA ASP A 394 -7.36 15.75 -14.22
C ASP A 394 -7.33 17.06 -13.40
N ARG A 395 -8.49 17.48 -12.88
CA ARG A 395 -8.67 18.67 -12.03
C ARG A 395 -8.79 18.30 -10.54
N ILE A 396 -8.60 17.03 -10.19
CA ILE A 396 -8.58 16.52 -8.82
C ILE A 396 -7.13 16.22 -8.44
N VAL A 397 -6.63 16.86 -7.38
CA VAL A 397 -5.21 16.77 -7.00
C VAL A 397 -5.03 16.33 -5.55
N HIS A 398 -4.18 15.32 -5.39
CA HIS A 398 -3.67 14.90 -4.11
C HIS A 398 -2.41 15.70 -3.75
N ILE A 399 -2.33 16.19 -2.52
CA ILE A 399 -1.11 16.76 -1.95
C ILE A 399 -0.53 15.73 -0.95
N PRO A 400 0.56 15.02 -1.28
CA PRO A 400 1.14 13.95 -0.45
C PRO A 400 1.92 14.51 0.75
N ARG A 401 1.23 15.27 1.60
CA ARG A 401 1.69 15.95 2.80
C ARG A 401 0.65 15.83 3.89
N VAL A 402 1.10 15.67 5.13
CA VAL A 402 0.21 15.58 6.27
C VAL A 402 -0.25 17.00 6.64
N LEU A 403 -1.35 17.45 6.04
CA LEU A 403 -1.88 18.81 6.21
C LEU A 403 -3.15 18.87 7.07
N TYR A 404 -3.50 17.76 7.74
CA TYR A 404 -4.61 17.67 8.66
C TYR A 404 -4.28 16.72 9.80
N HIS A 405 -4.58 17.13 11.04
CA HIS A 405 -4.37 16.33 12.23
C HIS A 405 -5.73 16.07 12.90
N ASN A 406 -6.24 14.85 12.76
CA ASN A 406 -7.52 14.44 13.32
C ASN A 406 -7.39 14.17 14.82
N ARG A 407 -8.25 14.75 15.64
CA ARG A 407 -8.33 14.46 17.08
C ARG A 407 -9.43 13.45 17.43
N ALA A 408 -10.29 13.13 16.48
CA ALA A 408 -11.30 12.10 16.65
C ALA A 408 -10.65 10.74 16.98
N GLU A 409 -11.24 10.02 17.94
CA GLU A 409 -10.82 8.64 18.23
C GLU A 409 -11.00 7.77 16.97
N PRO A 410 -10.09 6.80 16.73
CA PRO A 410 -10.23 5.86 15.62
C PRO A 410 -11.61 5.22 15.60
N GLU A 411 -12.15 4.95 14.40
CA GLU A 411 -13.44 4.27 14.25
C GLU A 411 -13.50 2.95 15.03
N SER A 412 -12.36 2.32 15.33
CA SER A 412 -12.26 1.11 16.15
C SER A 412 -12.64 1.27 17.62
N ILE A 413 -12.88 2.49 18.11
CA ILE A 413 -13.22 2.83 19.51
C ILE A 413 -14.68 3.36 19.65
N GLN A 414 -15.33 3.76 18.55
CA GLN A 414 -16.70 4.30 18.55
C GLN A 414 -17.78 3.28 19.02
N ASP A 415 -18.97 3.73 19.40
CA ASP A 415 -20.09 2.83 19.70
C ASP A 415 -20.45 1.94 18.48
N PRO A 416 -20.67 0.61 18.64
CA PRO A 416 -20.96 -0.29 17.53
C PRO A 416 -22.20 0.08 16.70
N VAL A 417 -23.25 0.64 17.32
CA VAL A 417 -24.46 1.09 16.62
C VAL A 417 -24.13 2.33 15.79
N ALA A 418 -23.47 3.32 16.39
CA ALA A 418 -23.04 4.52 15.67
C ALA A 418 -22.13 4.20 14.47
N ARG A 419 -21.22 3.22 14.61
CA ARG A 419 -20.39 2.74 13.49
C ARG A 419 -21.23 2.12 12.37
N ARG A 420 -22.21 1.28 12.72
CA ARG A 420 -23.10 0.66 11.74
C ARG A 420 -23.92 1.69 10.98
N ASP A 421 -24.51 2.64 11.69
CA ASP A 421 -25.32 3.72 11.09
C ASP A 421 -24.46 4.60 10.16
N SER A 422 -23.22 4.92 10.57
CA SER A 422 -22.26 5.64 9.73
C SER A 422 -21.91 4.88 8.44
N ARG A 423 -21.68 3.57 8.54
CA ARG A 423 -21.41 2.71 7.36
C ARG A 423 -22.60 2.65 6.41
N ASP A 424 -23.82 2.50 6.94
CA ASP A 424 -25.02 2.46 6.11
C ASP A 424 -25.30 3.82 5.46
N ALA A 425 -25.04 4.94 6.15
CA ALA A 425 -25.14 6.28 5.59
C ALA A 425 -24.14 6.48 4.43
N ARG A 426 -22.88 6.02 4.58
CA ARG A 426 -21.86 6.09 3.52
C ARG A 426 -22.22 5.21 2.33
N ARG A 427 -22.72 3.99 2.57
CA ARG A 427 -23.22 3.09 1.51
C ARG A 427 -24.33 3.77 0.70
N LEU A 428 -25.29 4.42 1.38
CA LEU A 428 -26.37 5.15 0.72
C LEU A 428 -25.87 6.36 -0.08
N ALA A 429 -24.79 7.02 0.35
CA ALA A 429 -24.17 8.10 -0.43
C ALA A 429 -23.67 7.60 -1.79
N VAL A 430 -23.03 6.42 -1.81
CA VAL A 430 -22.59 5.77 -3.06
C VAL A 430 -23.79 5.37 -3.93
N VAL A 431 -24.82 4.76 -3.34
CA VAL A 431 -26.06 4.41 -4.09
C VAL A 431 -26.67 5.65 -4.75
N ARG A 432 -26.79 6.76 -4.02
CA ARG A 432 -27.32 8.01 -4.58
C ARG A 432 -26.42 8.58 -5.67
N HIS A 433 -25.11 8.49 -5.51
CA HIS A 433 -24.16 8.95 -6.52
C HIS A 433 -24.29 8.16 -7.83
N LEU A 434 -24.30 6.84 -7.76
CA LEU A 434 -24.48 5.98 -8.94
C LEU A 434 -25.84 6.22 -9.61
N ALA A 435 -26.91 6.38 -8.82
CA ALA A 435 -28.23 6.72 -9.34
C ALA A 435 -28.26 8.06 -10.08
N ARG A 436 -27.58 9.10 -9.56
CA ARG A 436 -27.45 10.40 -10.24
C ARG A 436 -26.66 10.30 -11.54
N ALA A 437 -25.65 9.43 -11.58
CA ALA A 437 -24.86 9.16 -12.78
C ALA A 437 -25.59 8.25 -13.80
N GLY A 438 -26.78 7.74 -13.48
CA GLY A 438 -27.50 6.79 -14.33
C GLY A 438 -26.88 5.39 -14.38
N ILE A 439 -25.99 5.07 -13.44
CA ILE A 439 -25.24 3.82 -13.39
C ILE A 439 -26.04 2.78 -12.61
N GLN A 440 -26.33 1.65 -13.26
CA GLN A 440 -26.98 0.51 -12.61
C GLN A 440 -25.92 -0.34 -11.88
N ALA A 441 -25.95 -0.34 -10.55
CA ALA A 441 -25.10 -1.17 -9.72
C ALA A 441 -25.74 -1.43 -8.35
N THR A 442 -25.37 -2.54 -7.72
CA THR A 442 -25.73 -2.85 -6.33
C THR A 442 -24.57 -2.51 -5.41
N VAL A 443 -24.83 -1.86 -4.28
CA VAL A 443 -23.81 -1.47 -3.30
C VAL A 443 -24.09 -2.13 -1.96
N SER A 444 -23.14 -2.92 -1.47
CA SER A 444 -23.18 -3.57 -0.16
C SER A 444 -22.13 -2.98 0.78
N SER A 445 -22.40 -3.02 2.10
CA SER A 445 -21.42 -2.65 3.12
C SER A 445 -20.47 -3.81 3.38
N THR A 446 -19.17 -3.51 3.54
CA THR A 446 -18.15 -4.47 3.98
C THR A 446 -17.63 -4.11 5.37
N ALA A 447 -16.71 -4.92 5.90
CA ALA A 447 -16.05 -4.62 7.16
C ALA A 447 -15.20 -3.33 7.11
N TYR A 448 -14.80 -2.86 5.93
CA TYR A 448 -13.85 -1.76 5.75
C TYR A 448 -14.27 -0.73 4.69
N GLY A 449 -15.51 -0.76 4.21
CA GLY A 449 -15.98 0.11 3.15
C GLY A 449 -17.21 -0.43 2.45
N HIS A 450 -17.19 -0.38 1.11
CA HIS A 450 -18.29 -0.81 0.25
C HIS A 450 -17.81 -1.73 -0.87
N HIS A 451 -18.71 -2.59 -1.36
CA HIS A 451 -18.53 -3.35 -2.60
C HIS A 451 -19.58 -2.88 -3.59
N VAL A 452 -19.12 -2.31 -4.71
CA VAL A 452 -19.96 -1.90 -5.83
C VAL A 452 -19.92 -3.02 -6.87
N ARG A 453 -21.07 -3.67 -7.07
CA ARG A 453 -21.23 -4.75 -8.05
C ARG A 453 -22.05 -4.27 -9.23
N TYR A 454 -21.45 -4.35 -10.40
CA TYR A 454 -22.08 -4.01 -11.68
C TYR A 454 -22.74 -5.25 -12.29
N PRO A 455 -23.90 -5.11 -12.94
CA PRO A 455 -24.60 -6.24 -13.55
C PRO A 455 -23.89 -6.71 -14.81
N VAL A 456 -23.82 -8.03 -14.99
CA VAL A 456 -23.53 -8.64 -16.28
C VAL A 456 -24.83 -8.71 -17.09
N PRO A 457 -24.87 -8.29 -18.36
CA PRO A 457 -26.07 -8.37 -19.18
C PRO A 457 -26.49 -9.82 -19.42
N GLU A 458 -27.79 -10.04 -19.64
CA GLU A 458 -28.34 -11.38 -19.93
C GLU A 458 -27.65 -12.01 -21.16
N GLN A 459 -27.41 -11.21 -22.19
CA GLN A 459 -26.53 -11.56 -23.31
C GLN A 459 -25.09 -11.17 -22.96
N ALA A 460 -24.45 -12.00 -22.16
CA ALA A 460 -23.08 -11.80 -21.72
C ALA A 460 -22.09 -11.93 -22.91
N PRO A 461 -21.10 -11.03 -23.05
CA PRO A 461 -20.12 -11.11 -24.13
C PRO A 461 -19.20 -12.33 -23.97
N LEU A 462 -18.80 -12.94 -25.08
CA LEU A 462 -17.90 -14.10 -25.03
C LEU A 462 -16.52 -13.71 -24.49
N VAL A 463 -16.00 -14.48 -23.53
CA VAL A 463 -14.64 -14.39 -23.01
C VAL A 463 -13.81 -15.57 -23.53
N THR A 464 -12.70 -15.33 -24.22
CA THR A 464 -11.71 -16.37 -24.50
C THR A 464 -10.71 -16.43 -23.35
N ILE A 465 -10.66 -17.54 -22.63
CA ILE A 465 -9.65 -17.80 -21.60
C ILE A 465 -8.43 -18.44 -22.27
N VAL A 466 -7.32 -17.72 -22.31
CA VAL A 466 -6.06 -18.13 -22.94
C VAL A 466 -5.14 -18.71 -21.87
N ILE A 467 -4.70 -19.96 -22.06
CA ILE A 467 -3.87 -20.70 -21.11
C ILE A 467 -2.62 -21.24 -21.82
N PRO A 468 -1.47 -20.54 -21.75
CA PRO A 468 -0.21 -21.08 -22.22
C PRO A 468 0.29 -22.19 -21.29
N THR A 469 0.76 -23.29 -21.86
CA THR A 469 1.28 -24.43 -21.10
C THR A 469 2.41 -25.11 -21.86
N ARG A 470 3.26 -25.80 -21.10
CA ARG A 470 4.21 -26.80 -21.63
C ARG A 470 4.37 -27.88 -20.58
N ASN A 471 3.97 -29.09 -20.92
CA ASN A 471 3.90 -30.22 -20.00
C ASN A 471 3.09 -29.88 -18.73
N GLY A 472 3.26 -30.67 -17.67
CA GLY A 472 2.72 -30.34 -16.35
C GLY A 472 1.23 -30.66 -16.19
N PHE A 473 0.82 -31.86 -16.61
CA PHE A 473 -0.55 -32.39 -16.49
C PHE A 473 -1.24 -32.03 -15.17
N SER A 474 -0.58 -32.19 -14.02
CA SER A 474 -1.19 -31.93 -12.71
C SER A 474 -1.59 -30.47 -12.47
N LEU A 475 -0.85 -29.51 -13.03
CA LEU A 475 -1.17 -28.09 -12.96
C LEU A 475 -2.27 -27.75 -13.96
N LEU A 476 -2.07 -28.15 -15.22
CA LEU A 476 -2.99 -27.85 -16.31
C LEU A 476 -4.38 -28.43 -16.04
N SER A 477 -4.46 -29.69 -15.57
CA SER A 477 -5.73 -30.32 -15.21
C SER A 477 -6.43 -29.59 -14.09
N ARG A 478 -5.72 -29.28 -13.00
CA ARG A 478 -6.28 -28.49 -11.89
C ARG A 478 -6.82 -27.14 -12.36
N CYS A 479 -6.09 -26.44 -13.22
CA CYS A 479 -6.51 -25.17 -13.78
C CYS A 479 -7.79 -25.32 -14.62
N VAL A 480 -7.73 -26.11 -15.69
CA VAL A 480 -8.82 -26.23 -16.66
C VAL A 480 -10.05 -26.88 -16.06
N ASP A 481 -9.89 -27.95 -15.27
CA ASP A 481 -11.02 -28.63 -14.61
C ASP A 481 -11.71 -27.69 -13.62
N SER A 482 -10.95 -26.86 -12.88
CA SER A 482 -11.54 -25.87 -11.97
C SER A 482 -12.31 -24.76 -12.71
N ILE A 483 -11.81 -24.32 -13.89
CA ILE A 483 -12.52 -23.36 -14.74
C ILE A 483 -13.84 -23.95 -15.22
N ILE A 484 -13.81 -25.17 -15.79
CA ILE A 484 -15.00 -25.83 -16.35
C ILE A 484 -16.03 -26.14 -15.27
N SER A 485 -15.59 -26.68 -14.12
CA SER A 485 -16.51 -27.18 -13.10
C SER A 485 -17.08 -26.10 -12.17
N LYS A 486 -16.34 -25.00 -11.93
CA LYS A 486 -16.73 -24.00 -10.92
C LYS A 486 -17.22 -22.68 -11.49
N THR A 487 -16.80 -22.28 -12.69
CA THR A 487 -17.14 -20.93 -13.23
C THR A 487 -18.64 -20.81 -13.52
N HIS A 488 -19.29 -19.81 -12.93
CA HIS A 488 -20.73 -19.56 -13.11
C HIS A 488 -21.04 -18.83 -14.42
N TYR A 489 -20.21 -17.85 -14.79
CA TYR A 489 -20.29 -17.15 -16.07
C TYR A 489 -20.30 -18.15 -17.23
N ARG A 490 -21.28 -18.06 -18.14
CA ARG A 490 -21.52 -19.10 -19.16
C ARG A 490 -20.90 -18.80 -20.51
N ALA A 491 -20.72 -17.54 -20.85
CA ALA A 491 -20.24 -17.12 -22.16
C ALA A 491 -18.70 -17.14 -22.22
N PHE A 492 -18.07 -18.31 -22.07
CA PHE A 492 -16.62 -18.43 -22.23
C PHE A 492 -16.22 -19.58 -23.15
N GLU A 493 -15.05 -19.45 -23.76
CA GLU A 493 -14.32 -20.55 -24.39
C GLU A 493 -12.92 -20.66 -23.78
N ILE A 494 -12.30 -21.84 -23.84
CA ILE A 494 -10.92 -22.06 -23.41
C ILE A 494 -10.05 -22.30 -24.64
N LEU A 495 -8.92 -21.58 -24.71
CA LEU A 495 -7.88 -21.72 -25.72
C LEU A 495 -6.55 -22.02 -25.02
N ILE A 496 -6.12 -23.28 -25.10
CA ILE A 496 -4.82 -23.71 -24.57
C ILE A 496 -3.76 -23.47 -25.64
N VAL A 497 -2.64 -22.84 -25.26
CA VAL A 497 -1.46 -22.68 -26.11
C VAL A 497 -0.41 -23.68 -25.68
N ASP A 498 -0.29 -24.78 -26.41
CA ASP A 498 0.69 -25.83 -26.17
C ASP A 498 2.06 -25.42 -26.73
N ASN A 499 2.99 -25.02 -25.87
CA ASN A 499 4.37 -24.63 -26.25
C ASN A 499 5.30 -25.85 -26.38
N GLY A 500 4.87 -26.82 -27.18
CA GLY A 500 5.63 -28.02 -27.51
C GLY A 500 5.71 -29.01 -26.36
N SER A 501 4.56 -29.36 -25.78
CA SER A 501 4.49 -30.46 -24.80
C SER A 501 4.87 -31.79 -25.45
N ASP A 502 5.57 -32.61 -24.68
CA ASP A 502 6.11 -33.91 -25.09
C ASP A 502 5.84 -35.05 -24.10
N ASP A 503 5.23 -34.76 -22.94
CA ASP A 503 4.78 -35.81 -22.03
C ASP A 503 3.40 -36.38 -22.45
N PRO A 504 3.24 -37.72 -22.45
CA PRO A 504 1.99 -38.37 -22.88
C PRO A 504 0.76 -37.94 -22.08
N ASP A 505 0.89 -37.75 -20.76
CA ASP A 505 -0.26 -37.45 -19.89
C ASP A 505 -0.89 -36.08 -20.23
N THR A 506 -0.06 -35.06 -20.46
CA THR A 506 -0.54 -33.72 -20.85
C THR A 506 -1.17 -33.74 -22.25
N LEU A 507 -0.57 -34.46 -23.19
CA LEU A 507 -1.09 -34.59 -24.56
C LEU A 507 -2.43 -35.32 -24.59
N ASP A 508 -2.55 -36.44 -23.87
CA ASP A 508 -3.79 -37.22 -23.75
C ASP A 508 -4.90 -36.40 -23.09
N TYR A 509 -4.57 -35.62 -22.07
CA TYR A 509 -5.52 -34.74 -21.40
C TYR A 509 -6.05 -33.64 -22.33
N MET A 510 -5.16 -32.94 -23.06
CA MET A 510 -5.58 -31.92 -24.03
C MET A 510 -6.45 -32.50 -25.15
N ALA A 511 -6.15 -33.71 -25.62
CA ALA A 511 -6.96 -34.40 -26.62
C ALA A 511 -8.37 -34.69 -26.10
N ARG A 512 -8.51 -35.14 -24.84
CA ARG A 512 -9.82 -35.35 -24.20
C ARG A 512 -10.60 -34.04 -24.03
N LEU A 513 -9.95 -32.98 -23.54
CA LEU A 513 -10.57 -31.66 -23.39
C LEU A 513 -11.16 -31.12 -24.72
N ALA A 514 -10.46 -31.34 -25.83
CA ALA A 514 -10.92 -30.91 -27.14
C ALA A 514 -12.21 -31.64 -27.58
N VAL A 515 -12.35 -32.92 -27.22
CA VAL A 515 -13.52 -33.73 -27.56
C VAL A 515 -14.68 -33.49 -26.58
N ASP A 516 -14.41 -33.56 -25.28
CA ASP A 516 -15.45 -33.59 -24.23
C ASP A 516 -16.00 -32.20 -23.92
N HIS A 517 -15.17 -31.17 -24.07
CA HIS A 517 -15.49 -29.80 -23.66
C HIS A 517 -15.33 -28.77 -24.78
N GLY A 518 -14.93 -29.18 -25.99
CA GLY A 518 -14.72 -28.27 -27.10
C GLY A 518 -13.57 -27.28 -26.88
N VAL A 519 -12.63 -27.60 -25.98
CA VAL A 519 -11.45 -26.76 -25.71
C VAL A 519 -10.58 -26.70 -26.95
N ARG A 520 -10.15 -25.49 -27.32
CA ARG A 520 -9.30 -25.30 -28.50
C ARG A 520 -7.83 -25.40 -28.09
N ILE A 521 -7.04 -26.12 -28.88
CA ILE A 521 -5.60 -26.27 -28.67
C ILE A 521 -4.85 -25.58 -29.81
N LEU A 522 -3.94 -24.67 -29.48
CA LEU A 522 -3.01 -24.03 -30.40
C LEU A 522 -1.60 -24.54 -30.09
N ARG A 523 -1.03 -25.35 -30.97
CA ARG A 523 0.37 -25.77 -30.84
C ARG A 523 1.33 -24.71 -31.36
N ASP A 524 2.40 -24.45 -30.60
CA ASP A 524 3.47 -23.52 -30.94
C ASP A 524 4.82 -24.02 -30.43
N ASP A 525 5.60 -24.67 -31.30
CA ASP A 525 6.89 -25.26 -30.94
C ASP A 525 8.07 -24.25 -30.92
N ARG A 526 7.81 -22.94 -31.02
CA ARG A 526 8.87 -21.91 -30.95
C ARG A 526 9.50 -21.84 -29.55
N PRO A 527 10.71 -21.26 -29.40
CA PRO A 527 11.31 -21.01 -28.09
C PRO A 527 10.36 -20.23 -27.18
N PHE A 528 10.35 -20.56 -25.89
CA PHE A 528 9.42 -19.98 -24.94
C PHE A 528 9.51 -18.45 -24.90
N ASN A 529 8.38 -17.82 -25.18
CA ASN A 529 8.16 -16.39 -25.06
C ASN A 529 6.69 -16.21 -24.67
N TYR A 530 6.44 -15.90 -23.40
CA TYR A 530 5.09 -15.80 -22.83
C TYR A 530 4.25 -14.77 -23.59
N SER A 531 4.84 -13.62 -23.90
CA SER A 531 4.20 -12.55 -24.66
C SER A 531 3.78 -13.02 -26.06
N ALA A 532 4.67 -13.69 -26.79
CA ALA A 532 4.38 -14.17 -28.14
C ALA A 532 3.31 -15.26 -28.18
N LEU A 533 3.29 -16.16 -27.19
CA LEU A 533 2.29 -17.22 -27.07
C LEU A 533 0.89 -16.61 -26.85
N ASN A 534 0.77 -15.66 -25.92
CA ASN A 534 -0.48 -14.96 -25.65
C ASN A 534 -0.93 -14.10 -26.84
N ASN A 535 -0.02 -13.34 -27.47
CA ASN A 535 -0.33 -12.54 -28.65
C ASN A 535 -0.92 -13.39 -29.79
N ARG A 536 -0.31 -14.54 -30.08
CA ARG A 536 -0.80 -15.46 -31.12
C ARG A 536 -2.19 -16.02 -30.79
N ALA A 537 -2.43 -16.35 -29.52
CA ALA A 537 -3.73 -16.85 -29.07
C ALA A 537 -4.83 -15.79 -29.17
N VAL A 538 -4.53 -14.54 -28.77
CA VAL A 538 -5.47 -13.41 -28.85
C VAL A 538 -5.88 -13.10 -30.29
N GLU A 539 -4.97 -13.27 -31.26
CA GLU A 539 -5.32 -13.08 -32.68
C GLU A 539 -6.41 -14.05 -33.16
N ILE A 540 -6.43 -15.29 -32.64
CA ILE A 540 -7.43 -16.31 -33.02
C ILE A 540 -8.57 -16.49 -31.99
N ALA A 541 -8.56 -15.72 -30.91
CA ALA A 541 -9.63 -15.70 -29.92
C ALA A 541 -10.97 -15.33 -30.57
N ARG A 542 -12.09 -15.88 -30.10
CA ARG A 542 -13.44 -15.51 -30.58
C ARG A 542 -14.13 -14.51 -29.66
N GLY A 543 -13.70 -14.43 -28.40
CA GLY A 543 -14.26 -13.54 -27.40
C GLY A 543 -14.10 -12.08 -27.76
N GLU A 544 -15.09 -11.28 -27.33
CA GLU A 544 -14.96 -9.82 -27.27
C GLU A 544 -13.94 -9.44 -26.20
N PHE A 545 -13.86 -10.24 -25.14
CA PHE A 545 -12.88 -10.13 -24.08
C PHE A 545 -11.94 -11.34 -24.10
N VAL A 546 -10.72 -11.11 -23.62
CA VAL A 546 -9.73 -12.16 -23.39
C VAL A 546 -9.32 -12.15 -21.93
N ALA A 547 -9.28 -13.34 -21.33
CA ALA A 547 -8.64 -13.56 -20.04
C ALA A 547 -7.27 -14.22 -20.29
N LEU A 548 -6.19 -13.57 -19.86
CA LEU A 548 -4.87 -14.22 -19.81
C LEU A 548 -4.77 -14.95 -18.48
N VAL A 549 -4.57 -16.26 -18.50
CA VAL A 549 -4.56 -17.10 -17.30
C VAL A 549 -3.39 -18.07 -17.36
N ASN A 550 -2.58 -18.10 -16.30
CA ASN A 550 -1.50 -19.09 -16.20
C ASN A 550 -2.06 -20.50 -15.91
N ASN A 551 -1.35 -21.53 -16.38
CA ASN A 551 -1.77 -22.93 -16.24
C ASN A 551 -1.73 -23.48 -14.80
N ASP A 552 -1.24 -22.70 -13.84
CA ASP A 552 -1.13 -23.02 -12.42
C ASP A 552 -2.07 -22.16 -11.55
N VAL A 553 -3.07 -21.50 -12.16
CA VAL A 553 -4.17 -20.85 -11.46
C VAL A 553 -5.30 -21.84 -11.20
N GLU A 554 -5.87 -21.81 -10.01
CA GLU A 554 -7.03 -22.63 -9.63
C GLU A 554 -8.21 -21.74 -9.20
N ILE A 555 -9.38 -21.99 -9.81
CA ILE A 555 -10.63 -21.34 -9.43
C ILE A 555 -11.13 -21.93 -8.11
N ILE A 556 -11.43 -21.06 -7.14
CA ILE A 556 -11.98 -21.47 -5.83
C ILE A 556 -13.33 -20.83 -5.52
N ASP A 557 -13.71 -19.77 -6.22
CA ASP A 557 -15.02 -19.15 -6.16
C ASP A 557 -15.62 -19.08 -7.56
N GLY A 558 -16.86 -19.55 -7.72
CA GLY A 558 -17.51 -19.65 -9.02
C GLY A 558 -17.92 -18.31 -9.63
N GLY A 559 -18.09 -17.26 -8.82
CA GLY A 559 -18.50 -15.93 -9.25
C GLY A 559 -17.36 -15.03 -9.72
N TRP A 560 -16.12 -15.54 -9.78
CA TRP A 560 -14.93 -14.75 -10.11
C TRP A 560 -15.06 -14.02 -11.46
N LEU A 561 -15.53 -14.71 -12.51
CA LEU A 561 -15.62 -14.12 -13.84
C LEU A 561 -16.81 -13.18 -13.96
N ASP A 562 -17.91 -13.41 -13.24
CA ASP A 562 -19.02 -12.47 -13.15
C ASP A 562 -18.59 -11.14 -12.50
N GLU A 563 -17.82 -11.21 -11.42
CA GLU A 563 -17.25 -10.03 -10.76
C GLU A 563 -16.31 -9.27 -11.71
N VAL A 564 -15.38 -9.98 -12.35
CA VAL A 564 -14.42 -9.40 -13.28
C VAL A 564 -15.13 -8.77 -14.49
N MET A 565 -16.11 -9.46 -15.07
CA MET A 565 -16.84 -8.97 -16.23
C MET A 565 -17.78 -7.80 -15.91
N GLY A 566 -18.39 -7.77 -14.73
CA GLY A 566 -19.14 -6.61 -14.27
C GLY A 566 -18.30 -5.33 -14.29
N GLN A 567 -17.02 -5.44 -13.90
CA GLN A 567 -16.08 -4.32 -13.97
C GLN A 567 -15.58 -4.06 -15.40
N ALA A 568 -15.17 -5.10 -16.13
CA ALA A 568 -14.54 -4.97 -17.46
C ALA A 568 -15.50 -4.42 -18.54
N LEU A 569 -16.81 -4.53 -18.32
CA LEU A 569 -17.83 -3.98 -19.18
C LEU A 569 -17.91 -2.44 -19.13
N ARG A 570 -17.39 -1.81 -18.07
CA ARG A 570 -17.33 -0.36 -17.95
C ARG A 570 -16.43 0.23 -19.06
N PRO A 571 -16.88 1.25 -19.82
CA PRO A 571 -16.13 1.77 -20.97
C PRO A 571 -14.74 2.33 -20.64
N GLU A 572 -14.57 2.90 -19.46
CA GLU A 572 -13.33 3.50 -18.98
C GLU A 572 -12.32 2.46 -18.45
N VAL A 573 -12.76 1.22 -18.20
CA VAL A 573 -11.92 0.14 -17.67
C VAL A 573 -11.27 -0.61 -18.83
N GLY A 574 -9.94 -0.62 -18.85
CA GLY A 574 -9.14 -1.32 -19.86
C GLY A 574 -8.75 -2.74 -19.44
N ILE A 575 -8.34 -2.91 -18.18
CA ILE A 575 -7.93 -4.21 -17.62
C ILE A 575 -8.56 -4.39 -16.25
N VAL A 576 -8.95 -5.63 -15.93
CA VAL A 576 -9.34 -6.04 -14.57
C VAL A 576 -8.47 -7.22 -14.12
N GLY A 577 -7.79 -7.06 -12.99
CA GLY A 577 -7.05 -8.11 -12.30
C GLY A 577 -7.78 -8.64 -11.06
N VAL A 578 -7.41 -9.84 -10.63
CA VAL A 578 -8.02 -10.57 -9.51
C VAL A 578 -7.11 -10.64 -8.29
N LYS A 579 -7.63 -11.04 -7.14
CA LYS A 579 -6.81 -11.40 -5.97
C LYS A 579 -6.27 -12.82 -6.12
N LEU A 580 -4.96 -12.98 -5.97
CA LEU A 580 -4.31 -14.30 -5.97
C LEU A 580 -3.78 -14.62 -4.59
N LEU A 581 -4.02 -15.85 -4.16
CA LEU A 581 -3.52 -16.43 -2.92
C LEU A 581 -2.46 -17.50 -3.22
N TYR A 582 -1.49 -17.60 -2.32
CA TYR A 582 -0.67 -18.80 -2.18
C TYR A 582 -1.52 -19.97 -1.65
N THR A 583 -1.03 -21.19 -1.81
CA THR A 583 -1.70 -22.42 -1.33
C THR A 583 -1.87 -22.48 0.18
N ASN A 584 -1.08 -21.73 0.94
CA ASN A 584 -1.23 -21.56 2.39
C ASN A 584 -2.30 -20.53 2.78
N GLY A 585 -3.04 -19.98 1.81
CA GLY A 585 -4.10 -19.00 2.03
C GLY A 585 -3.63 -17.54 2.18
N SER A 586 -2.32 -17.28 2.20
CA SER A 586 -1.79 -15.92 2.27
C SER A 586 -1.88 -15.21 0.91
N VAL A 587 -1.95 -13.88 0.94
CA VAL A 587 -2.01 -13.04 -0.26
C VAL A 587 -0.70 -13.13 -1.04
N GLN A 588 -0.80 -13.43 -2.33
CA GLN A 588 0.29 -13.35 -3.29
C GLN A 588 0.20 -12.09 -4.14
N HIS A 589 -1.01 -11.75 -4.61
CA HIS A 589 -1.26 -10.57 -5.44
C HIS A 589 -2.47 -9.80 -4.94
N ALA A 590 -2.23 -8.57 -4.50
CA ALA A 590 -3.25 -7.56 -4.26
C ALA A 590 -2.94 -6.28 -5.04
N GLY A 591 -2.54 -6.44 -6.31
CA GLY A 591 -2.01 -5.36 -7.13
C GLY A 591 -0.51 -5.37 -7.33
N VAL A 592 -0.01 -4.61 -8.31
CA VAL A 592 1.41 -4.34 -8.54
C VAL A 592 1.68 -2.85 -8.38
N ILE A 593 2.74 -2.53 -7.63
CA ILE A 593 3.29 -1.17 -7.52
C ILE A 593 4.57 -1.08 -8.37
N VAL A 594 4.61 -0.10 -9.26
CA VAL A 594 5.78 0.20 -10.08
C VAL A 594 6.81 0.95 -9.24
N GLY A 595 8.08 0.56 -9.37
CA GLY A 595 9.19 1.00 -8.54
C GLY A 595 9.42 0.17 -7.28
N LEU A 596 8.42 -0.60 -6.81
CA LEU A 596 8.56 -1.48 -5.66
C LEU A 596 9.62 -2.55 -5.94
N SER A 597 10.46 -2.85 -4.94
CA SER A 597 11.61 -3.76 -5.06
C SER A 597 12.59 -3.39 -6.19
N GLY A 598 12.58 -2.13 -6.66
CA GLY A 598 13.51 -1.60 -7.66
C GLY A 598 13.09 -1.74 -9.13
N CYS A 599 11.89 -2.27 -9.41
CA CYS A 599 11.30 -2.28 -10.76
C CYS A 599 9.76 -2.30 -10.70
N ALA A 600 9.17 -3.40 -10.22
CA ALA A 600 7.76 -3.56 -9.92
C ALA A 600 7.59 -4.83 -9.07
N ASP A 601 6.67 -4.83 -8.10
CA ASP A 601 6.41 -5.98 -7.23
C ASP A 601 4.97 -5.95 -6.69
N HIS A 602 4.53 -7.07 -6.11
CA HIS A 602 3.17 -7.29 -5.63
C HIS A 602 2.96 -6.60 -4.27
N LEU A 603 1.87 -5.83 -4.17
CA LEU A 603 1.49 -5.16 -2.92
C LEU A 603 0.90 -6.17 -1.92
N HIS A 604 1.16 -5.98 -0.61
CA HIS A 604 0.57 -6.75 0.48
C HIS A 604 0.83 -8.27 0.45
N ARG A 605 1.92 -8.70 -0.20
CA ARG A 605 2.32 -10.10 -0.19
C ARG A 605 2.51 -10.61 1.24
N GLY A 606 2.01 -11.81 1.52
CA GLY A 606 2.15 -12.49 2.81
C GLY A 606 1.10 -12.14 3.86
N LEU A 607 0.19 -11.19 3.59
CA LEU A 607 -0.96 -10.97 4.47
C LEU A 607 -1.87 -12.19 4.51
N GLY A 608 -2.59 -12.36 5.61
CA GLY A 608 -3.70 -13.32 5.68
C GLY A 608 -4.78 -13.02 4.62
N ARG A 609 -5.54 -14.05 4.22
CA ARG A 609 -6.56 -13.98 3.16
C ARG A 609 -7.44 -12.73 3.23
N ASP A 610 -8.00 -12.44 4.40
CA ASP A 610 -8.98 -11.36 4.63
C ASP A 610 -8.39 -10.20 5.45
N GLU A 611 -7.07 -10.19 5.66
CA GLU A 611 -6.42 -9.08 6.33
C GLU A 611 -6.53 -7.82 5.48
N PRO A 612 -6.94 -6.68 6.08
CA PRO A 612 -7.22 -5.47 5.33
C PRO A 612 -5.97 -4.86 4.67
N GLY A 613 -4.79 -5.12 5.23
CA GLY A 613 -3.56 -4.45 4.83
C GLY A 613 -3.59 -2.95 5.11
N TYR A 614 -2.65 -2.21 4.50
CA TYR A 614 -2.56 -0.78 4.70
C TYR A 614 -3.83 -0.08 4.17
N GLN A 615 -4.50 0.66 5.05
CA GLN A 615 -5.75 1.38 4.74
C GLN A 615 -6.84 0.51 4.09
N ALA A 616 -6.94 -0.77 4.46
CA ALA A 616 -7.91 -1.71 3.89
C ALA A 616 -7.80 -1.94 2.37
N ARG A 617 -6.67 -1.57 1.76
CA ARG A 617 -6.44 -1.71 0.32
C ARG A 617 -6.29 -3.17 -0.13
N ALA A 618 -6.06 -4.14 0.75
CA ALA A 618 -6.03 -5.56 0.35
C ALA A 618 -7.43 -6.20 0.26
N VAL A 619 -8.48 -5.46 0.59
CA VAL A 619 -9.88 -5.92 0.66
C VAL A 619 -10.87 -4.89 0.08
N THR A 620 -10.39 -3.88 -0.64
CA THR A 620 -11.22 -2.88 -1.34
C THR A 620 -10.85 -2.80 -2.83
N THR A 621 -11.87 -2.61 -3.67
CA THR A 621 -11.67 -2.43 -5.12
C THR A 621 -10.95 -1.11 -5.37
N GLN A 622 -9.96 -1.12 -6.25
CA GLN A 622 -9.16 0.08 -6.53
C GLN A 622 -8.52 0.04 -7.91
N SER A 623 -8.19 1.22 -8.43
CA SER A 623 -7.37 1.42 -9.60
C SER A 623 -5.88 1.32 -9.24
N LEU A 624 -5.12 0.58 -10.04
CA LEU A 624 -3.68 0.44 -9.85
C LEU A 624 -2.92 0.80 -11.11
N SER A 625 -1.59 0.88 -10.98
CA SER A 625 -0.73 1.06 -12.15
C SER A 625 -0.58 -0.22 -12.96
N ALA A 626 -0.57 -1.37 -12.29
CA ALA A 626 -0.54 -2.68 -12.95
C ALA A 626 -1.19 -3.79 -12.12
N VAL A 627 -1.58 -4.85 -12.82
CA VAL A 627 -1.99 -6.15 -12.27
C VAL A 627 -1.21 -7.25 -12.97
N THR A 628 -1.16 -8.45 -12.39
CA THR A 628 -0.34 -9.53 -12.95
C THR A 628 -1.02 -10.28 -14.08
N GLY A 629 -0.21 -10.76 -15.04
CA GLY A 629 -0.62 -11.65 -16.13
C GLY A 629 -1.02 -13.05 -15.69
N ALA A 630 -0.83 -13.42 -14.42
CA ALA A 630 -1.30 -14.72 -13.93
C ALA A 630 -2.82 -14.87 -14.06
N CYS A 631 -3.59 -13.79 -13.87
CA CYS A 631 -5.00 -13.72 -14.25
C CYS A 631 -5.42 -12.25 -14.43
N LEU A 632 -5.66 -11.84 -15.68
CA LEU A 632 -6.24 -10.54 -16.02
C LEU A 632 -7.22 -10.65 -17.19
N VAL A 633 -8.18 -9.73 -17.25
CA VAL A 633 -9.17 -9.65 -18.35
C VAL A 633 -9.09 -8.30 -19.04
N VAL A 634 -9.16 -8.31 -20.37
CA VAL A 634 -9.01 -7.13 -21.23
C VAL A 634 -9.92 -7.25 -22.46
N ARG A 635 -10.41 -6.11 -22.96
CA ARG A 635 -11.11 -6.06 -24.26
C ARG A 635 -10.15 -6.48 -25.37
N ARG A 636 -10.55 -7.45 -26.19
CA ARG A 636 -9.71 -7.94 -27.30
C ARG A 636 -9.34 -6.83 -28.27
N SER A 637 -10.29 -5.92 -28.57
CA SER A 637 -10.04 -4.77 -29.45
C SER A 637 -8.94 -3.86 -28.89
N LEU A 638 -8.98 -3.55 -27.59
CA LEU A 638 -7.97 -2.74 -26.91
C LEU A 638 -6.60 -3.43 -26.91
N TYR A 639 -6.56 -4.73 -26.62
CA TYR A 639 -5.32 -5.51 -26.65
C TYR A 639 -4.65 -5.41 -28.03
N ARG A 640 -5.42 -5.59 -29.10
CA ARG A 640 -4.91 -5.50 -30.48
C ARG A 640 -4.52 -4.08 -30.87
N GLN A 641 -5.31 -3.09 -30.47
CA GLN A 641 -5.04 -1.67 -30.72
C GLN A 641 -3.68 -1.25 -30.15
N LEU A 642 -3.30 -1.79 -28.98
CA LEU A 642 -2.03 -1.47 -28.32
C LEU A 642 -0.88 -2.42 -28.71
N GLY A 643 -1.09 -3.32 -29.67
CA GLY A 643 -0.07 -4.26 -30.14
C GLY A 643 0.23 -5.43 -29.17
N GLY A 644 -0.66 -5.68 -28.21
CA GLY A 644 -0.54 -6.78 -27.25
C GLY A 644 0.61 -6.65 -26.26
N LEU A 645 1.09 -7.78 -25.74
CA LEU A 645 2.25 -7.85 -24.85
C LEU A 645 3.55 -7.62 -25.66
N ASN A 646 4.54 -6.95 -25.05
CA ASN A 646 5.82 -6.68 -25.71
C ASN A 646 6.65 -7.98 -25.82
N GLU A 647 6.50 -8.69 -26.93
CA GLU A 647 7.23 -9.94 -27.19
C GLU A 647 8.69 -9.75 -27.63
N THR A 648 9.12 -8.52 -27.93
CA THR A 648 10.49 -8.22 -28.39
C THR A 648 11.43 -8.03 -27.21
N ASP A 649 11.05 -7.19 -26.25
CA ASP A 649 11.90 -6.82 -25.12
C ASP A 649 11.54 -7.57 -23.82
N LEU A 650 10.28 -8.04 -23.68
CA LEU A 650 9.73 -8.60 -22.45
C LEU A 650 9.14 -10.00 -22.70
N ALA A 651 10.01 -10.97 -22.93
CA ALA A 651 9.60 -12.33 -23.27
C ALA A 651 9.02 -13.11 -22.08
N VAL A 652 9.44 -12.80 -20.84
CA VAL A 652 9.11 -13.60 -19.65
C VAL A 652 8.62 -12.76 -18.48
N ALA A 653 9.33 -11.68 -18.11
CA ALA A 653 8.95 -10.84 -16.97
C ALA A 653 8.47 -9.46 -17.41
N PHE A 654 7.65 -8.82 -16.56
CA PHE A 654 7.16 -7.44 -16.70
C PHE A 654 6.31 -7.15 -17.96
N ASN A 655 6.01 -8.13 -18.80
CA ASN A 655 5.18 -7.94 -20.00
C ASN A 655 3.76 -7.45 -19.64
N ASP A 656 3.20 -8.00 -18.55
CA ASP A 656 1.93 -7.61 -17.95
C ASP A 656 1.97 -6.17 -17.41
N VAL A 657 3.05 -5.82 -16.70
CA VAL A 657 3.26 -4.46 -16.16
C VAL A 657 3.39 -3.43 -17.28
N ASP A 658 4.24 -3.67 -18.28
CA ASP A 658 4.39 -2.79 -19.45
C ASP A 658 3.05 -2.60 -20.19
N PHE A 659 2.30 -3.67 -20.38
CA PHE A 659 0.99 -3.61 -21.04
C PHE A 659 -0.03 -2.81 -20.23
N CYS A 660 -0.10 -3.01 -18.90
CA CYS A 660 -0.94 -2.19 -18.03
C CYS A 660 -0.59 -0.70 -18.11
N LEU A 661 0.71 -0.38 -18.14
CA LEU A 661 1.17 1.00 -18.25
C LEU A 661 0.83 1.64 -19.61
N ARG A 662 0.92 0.88 -20.71
CA ARG A 662 0.44 1.34 -22.03
C ARG A 662 -1.08 1.53 -22.07
N VAL A 663 -1.85 0.64 -21.45
CA VAL A 663 -3.31 0.80 -21.31
C VAL A 663 -3.66 2.09 -20.58
N ARG A 664 -2.92 2.41 -19.50
CA ARG A 664 -3.09 3.67 -18.77
C ARG A 664 -2.71 4.89 -19.59
N GLN A 665 -1.59 4.84 -20.34
CA GLN A 665 -1.20 5.91 -21.26
C GLN A 665 -2.26 6.15 -22.35
N ALA A 666 -3.00 5.11 -22.74
CA ALA A 666 -4.14 5.23 -23.67
C ALA A 666 -5.42 5.79 -23.02
N GLY A 667 -5.40 6.14 -21.74
CA GLY A 667 -6.51 6.79 -21.02
C GLY A 667 -7.45 5.83 -20.29
N TYR A 668 -7.15 4.54 -20.24
CA TYR A 668 -7.99 3.54 -19.57
C TYR A 668 -7.54 3.26 -18.14
N THR A 669 -8.48 2.84 -17.30
CA THR A 669 -8.22 2.39 -15.93
C THR A 669 -7.79 0.92 -15.92
N VAL A 670 -6.75 0.62 -15.14
CA VAL A 670 -6.37 -0.75 -14.74
C VAL A 670 -6.93 -0.97 -13.34
N LEU A 671 -7.91 -1.87 -13.23
CA LEU A 671 -8.64 -2.12 -12.00
C LEU A 671 -8.17 -3.43 -11.36
N TRP A 672 -8.18 -3.48 -10.03
CA TRP A 672 -8.03 -4.70 -9.26
C TRP A 672 -9.21 -4.89 -8.33
N THR A 673 -9.80 -6.09 -8.31
CA THR A 673 -10.91 -6.43 -7.41
C THR A 673 -10.48 -7.51 -6.38
N PRO A 674 -10.72 -7.27 -5.08
CA PRO A 674 -10.52 -8.28 -4.04
C PRO A 674 -11.64 -9.34 -4.03
N HIS A 675 -12.70 -9.15 -4.82
CA HIS A 675 -13.92 -9.97 -4.77
C HIS A 675 -13.90 -11.14 -5.77
N ALA A 676 -12.89 -11.20 -6.65
CA ALA A 676 -12.53 -12.38 -7.41
C ALA A 676 -11.24 -12.96 -6.82
N VAL A 677 -11.32 -14.11 -6.13
CA VAL A 677 -10.20 -14.70 -5.38
C VAL A 677 -9.87 -16.07 -5.94
N LEU A 678 -8.64 -16.26 -6.39
CA LEU A 678 -8.13 -17.50 -6.97
C LEU A 678 -6.87 -17.97 -6.22
N TYR A 679 -6.53 -19.26 -6.32
CA TYR A 679 -5.18 -19.73 -5.96
C TYR A 679 -4.25 -19.66 -7.17
N HIS A 680 -2.98 -19.39 -6.92
CA HIS A 680 -1.91 -19.49 -7.92
C HIS A 680 -0.76 -20.29 -7.32
N HIS A 681 -0.52 -21.48 -7.87
CA HIS A 681 0.39 -22.52 -7.36
C HIS A 681 1.86 -22.26 -7.74
N GLU A 682 2.27 -20.98 -7.72
CA GLU A 682 3.51 -20.41 -8.27
C GLU A 682 4.78 -21.26 -8.08
N SER A 683 5.69 -21.19 -9.08
CA SER A 683 7.02 -21.82 -9.13
C SER A 683 7.07 -23.34 -9.39
N ALA A 684 6.00 -23.94 -9.90
CA ALA A 684 6.02 -25.36 -10.25
C ALA A 684 6.72 -25.67 -11.61
N THR A 685 6.75 -24.74 -12.58
CA THR A 685 7.31 -24.98 -13.93
C THR A 685 8.43 -24.03 -14.36
N ARG A 686 8.45 -22.79 -13.86
CA ARG A 686 9.40 -21.74 -14.32
C ARG A 686 10.84 -21.95 -13.84
N GLY A 687 11.03 -22.54 -12.66
CA GLY A 687 12.31 -22.57 -11.96
C GLY A 687 12.83 -21.16 -11.61
N GLN A 688 13.96 -21.08 -10.90
CA GLN A 688 14.62 -19.81 -10.61
C GLN A 688 15.37 -19.30 -11.86
N ASP A 689 15.67 -18.00 -11.93
CA ASP A 689 16.60 -17.45 -12.93
C ASP A 689 18.04 -17.74 -12.50
N ASP A 690 18.40 -19.02 -12.55
CA ASP A 690 19.63 -19.61 -12.00
C ASP A 690 20.72 -19.87 -13.05
N THR A 691 20.37 -19.83 -14.34
CA THR A 691 21.34 -19.93 -15.43
C THR A 691 21.81 -18.56 -15.89
N ALA A 692 23.04 -18.47 -16.40
CA ALA A 692 23.61 -17.21 -16.89
C ALA A 692 22.75 -16.56 -17.98
N GLU A 693 22.15 -17.35 -18.88
CA GLU A 693 21.25 -16.87 -19.93
C GLU A 693 19.96 -16.28 -19.36
N LYS A 694 19.32 -16.95 -18.39
CA LYS A 694 18.11 -16.47 -17.71
C LYS A 694 18.38 -15.19 -16.93
N MET A 695 19.50 -15.14 -16.20
CA MET A 695 19.94 -13.93 -15.48
C MET A 695 20.20 -12.77 -16.45
N ALA A 696 20.87 -13.03 -17.57
CA ALA A 696 21.12 -12.01 -18.59
C ALA A 696 19.84 -11.51 -19.26
N ARG A 697 18.87 -12.39 -19.52
CA ARG A 697 17.52 -12.00 -19.99
C ARG A 697 16.82 -11.13 -18.96
N ALA A 698 16.72 -11.56 -17.71
CA ALA A 698 16.06 -10.83 -16.64
C ALA A 698 16.67 -9.42 -16.45
N ALA A 699 18.00 -9.30 -16.54
CA ALA A 699 18.68 -8.01 -16.50
C ALA A 699 18.25 -7.10 -17.66
N ARG A 700 18.16 -7.61 -18.89
CA ARG A 700 17.69 -6.82 -20.05
C ARG A 700 16.23 -6.37 -19.91
N GLU A 701 15.36 -7.23 -19.40
CA GLU A 701 13.94 -6.90 -19.16
C GLU A 701 13.80 -5.79 -18.10
N ILE A 702 14.59 -5.87 -17.01
CA ILE A 702 14.66 -4.80 -15.98
C ILE A 702 15.19 -3.50 -16.58
N ASP A 703 16.24 -3.55 -17.41
CA ASP A 703 16.83 -2.37 -18.04
C ASP A 703 15.89 -1.74 -19.07
N TYR A 704 15.05 -2.53 -19.75
CA TYR A 704 13.95 -1.99 -20.57
C TYR A 704 12.96 -1.22 -19.69
N MET A 705 12.46 -1.83 -18.61
CA MET A 705 11.49 -1.19 -17.72
C MET A 705 12.03 0.10 -17.12
N ARG A 706 13.29 0.11 -16.67
CA ARG A 706 13.95 1.29 -16.10
C ARG A 706 14.13 2.42 -17.10
N ARG A 707 14.39 2.10 -18.37
CA ARG A 707 14.54 3.13 -19.42
C ARG A 707 13.19 3.66 -19.86
N GLN A 708 12.22 2.78 -20.10
CA GLN A 708 10.95 3.17 -20.69
C GLN A 708 9.99 3.76 -19.64
N TRP A 709 9.93 3.18 -18.45
CA TRP A 709 8.98 3.54 -17.41
C TRP A 709 9.64 4.24 -16.22
N HIS A 710 10.73 4.97 -16.47
CA HIS A 710 11.53 5.63 -15.43
C HIS A 710 10.70 6.54 -14.50
N ASP A 711 9.77 7.33 -15.06
CA ASP A 711 8.90 8.23 -14.29
C ASP A 711 7.94 7.45 -13.39
N MET A 712 7.32 6.38 -13.91
CA MET A 712 6.42 5.51 -13.13
C MET A 712 7.16 4.75 -12.03
N ILE A 713 8.40 4.32 -12.30
CA ILE A 713 9.28 3.69 -11.31
C ILE A 713 9.67 4.68 -10.21
N ALA A 714 9.87 5.95 -10.55
CA ALA A 714 10.18 6.99 -9.58
C ALA A 714 8.96 7.37 -8.73
N ASN A 715 7.77 7.46 -9.37
CA ASN A 715 6.55 7.91 -8.72
C ASN A 715 5.30 7.25 -9.33
N ASP A 716 4.91 6.10 -8.79
CA ASP A 716 3.65 5.44 -9.11
C ASP A 716 2.47 6.17 -8.41
N PRO A 717 1.46 6.69 -9.15
CA PRO A 717 0.32 7.41 -8.56
C PRO A 717 -0.55 6.55 -7.64
N ALA A 718 -0.52 5.22 -7.79
CA ALA A 718 -1.23 4.29 -6.91
C ALA A 718 -0.51 4.08 -5.55
N TYR A 719 0.68 4.66 -5.36
CA TYR A 719 1.51 4.46 -4.18
C TYR A 719 2.07 5.76 -3.62
N ASN A 720 1.72 6.07 -2.37
CA ASN A 720 2.11 7.35 -1.77
C ASN A 720 3.65 7.47 -1.67
N PRO A 721 4.23 8.63 -2.03
CA PRO A 721 5.68 8.86 -2.01
C PRO A 721 6.29 8.87 -0.59
N ASN A 722 5.47 8.97 0.46
CA ASN A 722 5.86 8.84 1.86
C ASN A 722 5.95 7.36 2.32
N LEU A 723 5.63 6.39 1.46
CA LEU A 723 5.76 4.95 1.71
C LEU A 723 6.97 4.36 0.97
N SER A 724 7.65 3.40 1.60
CA SER A 724 8.92 2.82 1.14
C SER A 724 8.74 1.90 -0.08
N LEU A 725 9.60 2.03 -1.09
CA LEU A 725 9.67 1.10 -2.23
C LEU A 725 10.57 -0.12 -1.97
N HIS A 726 11.10 -0.29 -0.76
CA HIS A 726 12.00 -1.39 -0.43
C HIS A 726 11.28 -2.62 0.15
N ARG A 727 10.05 -2.47 0.63
CA ARG A 727 9.23 -3.52 1.24
C ARG A 727 7.78 -3.39 0.83
N PHE A 728 7.08 -4.51 0.76
CA PHE A 728 5.67 -4.62 0.31
C PHE A 728 4.63 -4.37 1.42
N ASP A 729 5.08 -3.94 2.61
CA ASP A 729 4.29 -3.76 3.84
C ASP A 729 3.91 -2.30 4.13
N CYS A 730 4.14 -1.37 3.20
CA CYS A 730 3.80 0.04 3.33
C CYS A 730 4.45 0.73 4.55
N GLN A 731 5.71 0.38 4.86
CA GLN A 731 6.50 1.14 5.84
C GLN A 731 6.80 2.57 5.36
N LEU A 732 7.17 3.45 6.30
CA LEU A 732 7.57 4.82 6.01
C LEU A 732 8.79 4.87 5.07
N ALA A 733 8.70 5.72 4.05
CA ALA A 733 9.85 6.09 3.24
C ALA A 733 10.82 6.96 4.05
N TRP A 734 12.12 6.75 3.85
CA TRP A 734 13.16 7.52 4.50
C TRP A 734 14.37 7.68 3.55
N PRO A 735 14.55 8.86 2.93
CA PRO A 735 13.61 9.99 2.92
C PRO A 735 12.35 9.70 2.09
N PRO A 736 11.27 10.46 2.28
CA PRO A 736 10.14 10.51 1.36
C PRO A 736 10.54 10.91 -0.05
N ARG A 737 9.80 10.43 -1.06
CA ARG A 737 9.98 10.81 -2.48
C ARG A 737 9.27 12.12 -2.85
N VAL A 738 9.04 13.00 -1.89
CA VAL A 738 8.48 14.35 -2.08
C VAL A 738 9.57 15.39 -1.83
N ALA A 739 9.62 16.47 -2.61
CA ALA A 739 10.62 17.55 -2.44
C ALA A 739 10.51 18.21 -1.05
N SER A 740 11.58 18.60 -0.37
CA SER A 740 11.44 19.18 0.98
C SER A 740 10.59 20.46 1.03
N LEU A 741 9.97 20.76 2.18
CA LEU A 741 9.20 22.00 2.36
C LEU A 741 10.06 23.25 2.12
N ARG A 742 11.36 23.17 2.42
CA ARG A 742 12.33 24.21 2.07
C ARG A 742 12.50 24.34 0.56
N ARG A 743 12.67 23.23 -0.18
CA ARG A 743 12.77 23.25 -1.65
C ARG A 743 11.48 23.76 -2.29
N LEU A 744 10.32 23.37 -1.77
CA LEU A 744 9.02 23.88 -2.21
C LEU A 744 8.95 25.40 -2.03
N ALA A 745 9.34 25.91 -0.86
CA ALA A 745 9.40 27.34 -0.59
C ALA A 745 10.43 28.08 -1.47
N LEU A 746 11.59 27.46 -1.75
CA LEU A 746 12.64 28.05 -2.59
C LEU A 746 12.29 28.07 -4.08
N ARG A 747 11.60 27.05 -4.57
CA ARG A 747 11.04 27.03 -5.93
C ARG A 747 10.02 28.13 -6.10
N ALA A 748 9.15 28.33 -5.11
CA ALA A 748 8.27 29.49 -5.06
C ALA A 748 9.08 30.80 -5.03
N SER A 749 10.23 30.83 -4.33
CA SER A 749 11.16 31.98 -4.35
C SER A 749 12.06 32.07 -5.58
N GLY A 750 11.84 31.30 -6.65
CA GLY A 750 12.55 31.42 -7.94
C GLY A 750 14.07 31.27 -7.81
N THR A 751 14.52 30.69 -6.70
CA THR A 751 15.93 30.44 -6.42
C THR A 751 16.15 28.99 -6.83
N THR A 752 16.70 28.78 -8.04
CA THR A 752 17.20 27.46 -8.41
C THR A 752 18.28 27.09 -7.41
N ALA A 753 18.01 26.08 -6.59
CA ALA A 753 19.05 25.39 -5.86
C ALA A 753 19.77 24.51 -6.88
N ASP A 754 20.76 25.12 -7.55
CA ASP A 754 21.82 24.41 -8.27
C ASP A 754 22.67 23.60 -7.28
#